data_AF-A0A7J0ESY3-F1
#
_entry.id   AF-A0A7J0ESY3-F1
#
_cell.length_a   1.000
_cell.length_b   1.000
_cell.length_c   1.000
_cell.angle_alpha   90.00
_cell.angle_beta   90.00
_cell.angle_gamma   90.00
#
_symmetry.space_group_name_H-M   'P 1'
#
loop_
_entity.id
_entity.type
_entity.pdbx_description
1 polymer ?
#
loop_
_entity_poly.entity_id
_entity_poly.type
_entity_poly.pdbx_seq_one_letter_code
_entity_poly.pdbx_strand_id
1 'polypeptide(L)'
;MADKLALPLLIPSPPPSKPFFQDQPQNHKPAVPPPQPQPPPPLTPLLQDLHHQKPTKNSPQTHNSKSPKYPSPVPRTRRRIGKNQDSNRGKPWSHHRLSPQGHEILQTLIDPEFEISEFDETMLKLFNSQQLDETDLWVETLSFDILGIVKGLGFYRKCELVMRVFDWVRHRKDSEVLLNGSVVSVIINVLGKEGRVSSAASLLHDLHKDGFSVDVYAYTSLITACARHGKYREAVRVFKKMEEEGCKPTLITYNVILNVYGKMGMPWSKITSVLEGMKSSGIVPDAYTLLINALLDVYGKSRRPNEAVEVLRDMEVNGFSPSIVTYNSLISAYARGGLMDEAMELKKQMEGKGIKPDVFTYTTLFSGFEKAGKDESAMRVFEEMISSGCNPNICTYNALIKMHGNRGKFTEMMKVFEDIKTCGCTPDIVTWNTILAVFGQNGMDSEVSGVFKEMKRWVSEKLLTEMKDGRCKPNESTYSSLLHAYANGKAIERMQALAEEIYSRKNGSCLDITTLNAMVSIYGRRQMIAKVNEIMKFMGENGFTPSLTTYNSLMSMYSRSENFGKSEEILKDMLVKGVKPDVISYNTVIFAYSRNGRMREASRVFTAMTESGIVPSVVTYNTFVASYAAEAMFVEAIDVVRYMVKHGCKPNQSTYNCIVDGYCKLNRRDEAMMFVNNLRQLDPHVSKDEESNSRACVMKCLSYLLVRLAAGGWRLATPCAAQIRNDEKLFHIKKKFDEDDAPPKYQSVALIVGVTGIVGNSLAEILPLSDTPGGPWKCDVSDADDSHSKLSALHDVTHLFYVTWASRSTEAQNCEANAVMFRNVLGALIPNAPNLQHICLQTGRKHYIGPFELLDRVAHESHDPPFHEDLPRLSAPNFYYTLEDILFEEVEKKEGLTWSVHRPGVIFGFSPYSLMNLIGTLCVYATICKHEGVVMRIPGTRAMWDGYYDASDADLIAEHQIWAAVDPYAKNEAFNCSNGDVFKWKHFWKVLGGAVWGGGRGGGGGGRGLVDSKLEEVGWWFADLVFGGTCLLDSMNKSKEHGFLGFRNSKSSFISWIDKMKAYKIVPSFD
;
A
#
# COMPACT_ATOMS: atom_id res chain seq x y z
N MET A 1 -36.09 -15.79 18.56
CA MET A 1 -36.13 -14.86 17.42
C MET A 1 -36.49 -15.55 16.09
N ALA A 2 -36.55 -16.88 16.05
CA ALA A 2 -37.12 -17.65 14.93
C ALA A 2 -38.61 -17.36 14.63
N ASP A 3 -39.41 -16.91 15.60
CA ASP A 3 -40.86 -16.71 15.40
C ASP A 3 -41.30 -15.28 15.04
N LYS A 4 -40.37 -14.32 14.87
CA LYS A 4 -40.72 -12.94 14.44
C LYS A 4 -40.27 -12.60 13.02
N LEU A 5 -39.68 -13.56 12.31
CA LEU A 5 -39.32 -13.44 10.89
C LEU A 5 -40.30 -14.21 9.97
N ALA A 6 -41.35 -14.83 10.52
CA ALA A 6 -42.31 -15.65 9.75
C ALA A 6 -43.67 -14.92 9.52
N LEU A 7 -43.77 -14.24 8.36
CA LEU A 7 -44.95 -14.05 7.46
C LEU A 7 -46.22 -13.30 8.00
N PRO A 8 -47.06 -12.66 7.14
CA PRO A 8 -47.33 -12.98 5.73
C PRO A 8 -47.27 -11.80 4.73
N LEU A 9 -46.64 -12.03 3.58
CA LEU A 9 -47.04 -11.40 2.31
C LEU A 9 -47.48 -12.53 1.37
N LEU A 10 -48.79 -12.72 1.28
CA LEU A 10 -49.50 -13.43 0.22
C LEU A 10 -49.45 -12.56 -1.04
N ILE A 11 -48.98 -13.08 -2.19
CA ILE A 11 -49.69 -13.04 -3.50
C ILE A 11 -49.15 -14.19 -4.41
N PRO A 12 -49.78 -14.54 -5.56
CA PRO A 12 -50.27 -15.86 -5.91
C PRO A 12 -49.31 -16.70 -6.77
N SER A 13 -49.59 -18.00 -6.84
CA SER A 13 -48.87 -19.00 -7.63
C SER A 13 -48.93 -18.73 -9.15
N PRO A 14 -47.83 -18.94 -9.91
CA PRO A 14 -47.90 -19.23 -11.34
C PRO A 14 -47.92 -20.76 -11.60
N PRO A 15 -48.38 -21.20 -12.79
CA PRO A 15 -48.91 -22.55 -13.06
C PRO A 15 -47.83 -23.63 -13.32
N PRO A 16 -48.20 -24.93 -13.39
CA PRO A 16 -47.23 -26.02 -13.36
C PRO A 16 -46.59 -26.35 -14.71
N SER A 17 -45.47 -27.08 -14.58
CA SER A 17 -44.51 -27.60 -15.56
C SER A 17 -45.04 -28.50 -16.67
N LYS A 18 -44.29 -28.58 -17.80
CA LYS A 18 -43.68 -29.79 -18.43
C LYS A 18 -43.18 -29.51 -19.88
N PRO A 19 -42.41 -30.41 -20.54
CA PRO A 19 -41.44 -31.40 -20.06
C PRO A 19 -40.11 -31.46 -20.86
N PHE A 20 -39.20 -32.29 -20.32
CA PHE A 20 -38.01 -32.91 -20.90
C PHE A 20 -38.01 -33.25 -22.41
N PHE A 21 -36.82 -33.15 -23.03
CA PHE A 21 -36.42 -34.04 -24.13
C PHE A 21 -35.07 -34.71 -23.83
N GLN A 22 -35.02 -35.98 -24.21
CA GLN A 22 -34.08 -37.03 -23.84
C GLN A 22 -32.76 -37.00 -24.63
N ASP A 23 -31.72 -37.53 -24.00
CA ASP A 23 -30.52 -38.07 -24.64
C ASP A 23 -30.87 -39.17 -25.66
N GLN A 24 -30.20 -39.16 -26.81
CA GLN A 24 -29.84 -40.39 -27.50
C GLN A 24 -28.40 -40.34 -28.07
N PRO A 25 -27.67 -41.47 -28.04
CA PRO A 25 -26.26 -41.57 -28.40
C PRO A 25 -26.06 -41.93 -29.88
N GLN A 26 -25.01 -41.43 -30.53
CA GLN A 26 -24.58 -41.94 -31.84
C GLN A 26 -23.07 -42.23 -31.90
N ASN A 27 -22.80 -43.54 -31.88
CA ASN A 27 -21.75 -44.32 -32.55
C ASN A 27 -20.50 -43.61 -33.11
N HIS A 28 -19.36 -44.05 -32.57
CA HIS A 28 -18.03 -43.95 -33.16
C HIS A 28 -17.95 -44.61 -34.55
N LYS A 29 -17.40 -43.88 -35.52
CA LYS A 29 -16.58 -44.40 -36.63
C LYS A 29 -15.31 -43.53 -36.74
N PRO A 30 -14.12 -44.13 -36.94
CA PRO A 30 -12.88 -43.36 -37.03
C PRO A 30 -12.71 -42.75 -38.44
N ALA A 31 -12.37 -41.47 -38.49
CA ALA A 31 -12.05 -40.75 -39.73
C ALA A 31 -10.53 -40.65 -39.93
N VAL A 32 -10.15 -40.78 -41.20
CA VAL A 32 -8.83 -40.97 -41.81
C VAL A 32 -7.92 -39.73 -41.65
N PRO A 33 -6.59 -39.89 -41.49
CA PRO A 33 -5.67 -38.76 -41.40
C PRO A 33 -5.41 -38.07 -42.77
N PRO A 34 -5.18 -36.75 -42.80
CA PRO A 34 -4.93 -35.99 -44.03
C PRO A 34 -3.53 -36.25 -44.62
N PRO A 35 -3.34 -36.02 -45.94
CA PRO A 35 -2.14 -36.42 -46.67
C PRO A 35 -0.94 -35.50 -46.41
N GLN A 36 0.25 -36.10 -46.40
CA GLN A 36 1.54 -35.43 -46.26
C GLN A 36 1.90 -34.59 -47.51
N PRO A 37 2.58 -33.44 -47.35
CA PRO A 37 3.08 -32.65 -48.48
C PRO A 37 4.32 -33.28 -49.13
N GLN A 38 4.34 -33.31 -50.46
CA GLN A 38 5.49 -33.73 -51.27
C GLN A 38 6.63 -32.69 -51.24
N PRO A 39 7.91 -33.13 -51.34
CA PRO A 39 9.07 -32.25 -51.34
C PRO A 39 9.34 -31.61 -52.73
N PRO A 40 9.96 -30.41 -52.79
CA PRO A 40 10.38 -29.76 -54.03
C PRO A 40 11.65 -30.41 -54.65
N PRO A 41 11.87 -30.27 -55.97
CA PRO A 41 12.97 -30.92 -56.69
C PRO A 41 14.35 -30.25 -56.44
N PRO A 42 15.46 -30.99 -56.67
CA PRO A 42 16.79 -30.58 -56.27
C PRO A 42 17.47 -29.66 -57.29
N LEU A 43 18.23 -28.67 -56.80
CA LEU A 43 19.24 -27.94 -57.54
C LEU A 43 20.61 -28.56 -57.27
N THR A 44 21.28 -29.01 -58.32
CA THR A 44 22.67 -29.49 -58.32
C THR A 44 23.69 -28.34 -58.32
N PRO A 45 24.94 -28.60 -57.89
CA PRO A 45 25.92 -27.62 -57.43
C PRO A 45 27.08 -27.40 -58.42
N LEU A 46 27.86 -26.33 -58.25
CA LEU A 46 29.27 -26.16 -58.68
C LEU A 46 29.86 -24.94 -57.91
N LEU A 47 30.60 -25.19 -56.81
CA LEU A 47 32.07 -25.06 -56.65
C LEU A 47 32.60 -23.65 -56.99
N GLN A 48 32.96 -22.81 -56.01
CA GLN A 48 34.17 -22.79 -55.14
C GLN A 48 35.32 -21.93 -55.70
N ASP A 49 36.12 -21.41 -54.76
CA ASP A 49 37.40 -20.71 -54.86
C ASP A 49 37.34 -19.17 -54.98
N LEU A 50 38.12 -18.37 -54.23
CA LEU A 50 39.13 -18.64 -53.21
C LEU A 50 39.38 -17.33 -52.41
N HIS A 51 39.97 -17.52 -51.24
CA HIS A 51 40.32 -16.53 -50.20
C HIS A 51 41.57 -15.67 -50.54
N HIS A 52 41.69 -14.56 -49.79
CA HIS A 52 42.89 -13.75 -49.46
C HIS A 52 43.22 -12.53 -50.35
N GLN A 53 43.17 -11.31 -49.79
CA GLN A 53 44.29 -10.63 -49.11
C GLN A 53 43.87 -9.22 -48.64
N LYS A 54 44.50 -8.78 -47.54
CA LYS A 54 44.35 -7.49 -46.85
C LYS A 54 45.25 -6.39 -47.50
N PRO A 55 45.20 -5.12 -47.05
CA PRO A 55 45.21 -3.91 -47.89
C PRO A 55 46.56 -3.18 -47.93
N THR A 56 46.80 -2.34 -48.96
CA THR A 56 47.69 -1.17 -48.85
C THR A 56 47.45 -0.10 -49.94
N LYS A 57 47.18 1.12 -49.45
CA LYS A 57 47.77 2.44 -49.78
C LYS A 57 47.76 3.04 -51.20
N ASN A 58 47.28 4.29 -51.19
CA ASN A 58 47.75 5.50 -51.90
C ASN A 58 47.12 5.88 -53.26
N SER A 59 46.52 7.08 -53.20
CA SER A 59 46.17 8.07 -54.24
C SER A 59 47.33 8.43 -55.20
N PRO A 60 47.22 9.33 -56.23
CA PRO A 60 46.14 10.30 -56.54
C PRO A 60 45.83 10.59 -58.05
N GLN A 61 44.82 11.46 -58.26
CA GLN A 61 44.70 12.53 -59.29
C GLN A 61 44.31 12.25 -60.78
N THR A 62 43.21 12.94 -61.16
CA THR A 62 42.93 13.76 -62.38
C THR A 62 42.80 13.12 -63.79
N HIS A 63 41.61 13.22 -64.41
CA HIS A 63 41.29 14.22 -65.45
C HIS A 63 39.83 14.12 -65.98
N ASN A 64 39.30 15.29 -66.34
CA ASN A 64 37.96 15.62 -66.87
C ASN A 64 37.61 15.07 -68.27
N SER A 65 36.31 14.86 -68.53
CA SER A 65 35.64 15.28 -69.78
C SER A 65 34.10 15.39 -69.60
N LYS A 66 33.43 16.11 -70.52
CA LYS A 66 32.27 17.01 -70.33
C LYS A 66 30.88 16.44 -70.75
N SER A 67 29.85 16.76 -69.95
CA SER A 67 28.45 17.21 -70.27
C SER A 67 27.46 16.35 -71.11
N PRO A 68 26.11 16.57 -71.13
CA PRO A 68 25.26 17.58 -70.45
C PRO A 68 23.90 17.08 -69.82
N LYS A 69 23.37 17.92 -68.90
CA LYS A 69 21.95 18.23 -68.52
C LYS A 69 20.92 17.10 -68.25
N TYR A 70 20.41 17.03 -67.01
CA TYR A 70 19.01 17.30 -66.56
C TYR A 70 18.95 17.16 -65.01
N PRO A 71 18.14 17.95 -64.26
CA PRO A 71 18.14 17.94 -62.80
C PRO A 71 17.31 16.76 -62.26
N SER A 72 18.00 15.74 -61.76
CA SER A 72 17.41 14.64 -60.99
C SER A 72 17.27 15.03 -59.49
N PRO A 73 16.29 14.44 -58.80
CA PRO A 73 15.71 14.99 -57.58
C PRO A 73 16.63 14.86 -56.36
N VAL A 74 16.69 15.92 -55.56
CA VAL A 74 17.32 15.94 -54.24
C VAL A 74 16.69 14.83 -53.37
N PRO A 75 17.48 13.91 -52.80
CA PRO A 75 16.98 12.95 -51.84
C PRO A 75 16.53 13.70 -50.58
N ARG A 76 15.21 13.78 -50.36
CA ARG A 76 14.66 14.23 -49.08
C ARG A 76 15.04 13.21 -48.01
N THR A 77 16.10 13.51 -47.28
CA THR A 77 16.36 12.93 -45.96
C THR A 77 15.11 13.12 -45.10
N ARG A 78 14.38 12.03 -44.81
CA ARG A 78 13.30 12.03 -43.82
C ARG A 78 13.92 12.31 -42.45
N ARG A 79 13.92 13.58 -42.03
CA ARG A 79 14.09 13.96 -40.63
C ARG A 79 12.95 13.33 -39.83
N ARG A 80 13.34 12.48 -38.89
CA ARG A 80 12.49 11.80 -37.91
C ARG A 80 11.89 12.87 -36.98
N ILE A 81 10.59 13.12 -37.10
CA ILE A 81 9.85 14.01 -36.20
C ILE A 81 9.62 13.26 -34.89
N GLY A 82 10.49 13.50 -33.91
CA GLY A 82 10.17 13.28 -32.51
C GLY A 82 9.19 14.36 -32.06
N LYS A 83 8.06 13.97 -31.47
CA LYS A 83 7.16 14.88 -30.76
C LYS A 83 7.91 15.47 -29.56
N ASN A 84 8.44 16.68 -29.69
CA ASN A 84 8.59 17.66 -28.59
C ASN A 84 9.10 19.05 -28.99
N GLN A 85 9.12 19.42 -30.28
CA GLN A 85 9.17 20.83 -30.70
C GLN A 85 8.26 21.02 -31.90
N ASP A 86 7.10 21.64 -31.68
CA ASP A 86 6.28 22.16 -32.78
C ASP A 86 7.02 23.38 -33.36
N SER A 87 7.59 23.26 -34.56
CA SER A 87 8.40 24.28 -35.22
C SER A 87 7.65 25.60 -35.52
N ASN A 88 6.37 25.66 -35.16
CA ASN A 88 5.47 26.80 -35.32
C ASN A 88 5.11 27.50 -34.00
N ARG A 89 5.67 27.10 -32.86
CA ARG A 89 5.41 27.78 -31.58
C ARG A 89 5.97 29.21 -31.62
N GLY A 90 5.10 30.20 -31.71
CA GLY A 90 5.46 31.64 -31.78
C GLY A 90 5.38 32.28 -33.18
N LYS A 91 4.97 31.54 -34.22
CA LYS A 91 4.67 32.14 -35.54
C LYS A 91 3.19 32.55 -35.61
N PRO A 92 2.84 33.71 -36.20
CA PRO A 92 1.45 34.11 -36.41
C PRO A 92 0.72 33.06 -37.26
N TRP A 93 -0.56 32.81 -36.96
CA TRP A 93 -1.38 31.93 -37.78
C TRP A 93 -1.58 32.56 -39.16
N SER A 94 -1.31 31.82 -40.24
CA SER A 94 -1.53 32.28 -41.61
C SER A 94 -2.18 31.19 -42.45
N HIS A 95 -3.14 31.58 -43.29
CA HIS A 95 -3.82 30.70 -44.21
C HIS A 95 -3.77 31.30 -45.62
N HIS A 96 -3.24 30.53 -46.56
CA HIS A 96 -2.96 30.97 -47.94
C HIS A 96 -4.22 31.29 -48.78
N ARG A 97 -5.41 30.93 -48.28
CA ARG A 97 -6.71 31.20 -48.93
C ARG A 97 -7.61 32.16 -48.14
N LEU A 98 -7.08 32.85 -47.14
CA LEU A 98 -7.83 33.87 -46.42
C LEU A 98 -7.72 35.19 -47.19
N SER A 99 -8.84 35.82 -47.50
CA SER A 99 -8.85 37.13 -48.16
C SER A 99 -8.22 38.19 -47.23
N PRO A 100 -7.75 39.33 -47.79
CA PRO A 100 -7.23 40.44 -46.98
C PRO A 100 -8.23 40.90 -45.91
N GLN A 101 -9.52 40.87 -46.24
CA GLN A 101 -10.61 41.28 -45.36
C GLN A 101 -10.94 40.22 -44.30
N GLY A 102 -10.88 38.94 -44.67
CA GLY A 102 -10.92 37.85 -43.70
C GLY A 102 -9.74 37.90 -42.71
N HIS A 103 -8.58 38.39 -43.16
CA HIS A 103 -7.42 38.59 -42.28
C HIS A 103 -7.62 39.75 -41.31
N GLU A 104 -8.14 40.88 -41.79
CA GLU A 104 -8.47 42.04 -40.97
C GLU A 104 -9.49 41.69 -39.87
N ILE A 105 -10.60 41.04 -40.25
CA ILE A 105 -11.64 40.60 -39.32
C ILE A 105 -11.11 39.60 -38.30
N LEU A 106 -10.26 38.66 -38.74
CA LEU A 106 -9.64 37.72 -37.81
C LEU A 106 -8.73 38.45 -36.81
N GLN A 107 -7.94 39.45 -37.22
CA GLN A 107 -7.12 40.25 -36.30
C GLN A 107 -7.98 41.02 -35.29
N THR A 108 -9.07 41.66 -35.74
CA THR A 108 -10.02 42.36 -34.86
C THR A 108 -10.63 41.40 -33.83
N LEU A 109 -11.05 40.21 -34.24
CA LEU A 109 -11.63 39.22 -33.33
C LEU A 109 -10.60 38.59 -32.38
N ILE A 110 -9.30 38.58 -32.73
CA ILE A 110 -8.21 38.08 -31.88
C ILE A 110 -7.78 39.11 -30.83
N ASP A 111 -8.04 40.40 -31.04
CA ASP A 111 -7.68 41.47 -30.10
C ASP A 111 -8.17 41.17 -28.66
N PRO A 112 -7.30 41.25 -27.63
CA PRO A 112 -7.71 41.14 -26.23
C PRO A 112 -8.72 42.20 -25.77
N GLU A 113 -8.75 43.38 -26.40
CA GLU A 113 -9.64 44.50 -26.07
C GLU A 113 -10.97 44.47 -26.83
N PHE A 114 -11.20 43.46 -27.68
CA PHE A 114 -12.41 43.33 -28.47
C PHE A 114 -13.69 43.22 -27.61
N GLU A 115 -14.59 44.19 -27.75
CA GLU A 115 -15.90 44.16 -27.10
C GLU A 115 -16.90 43.31 -27.88
N ILE A 116 -17.62 42.43 -27.17
CA ILE A 116 -18.60 41.51 -27.75
C ILE A 116 -19.78 42.23 -28.43
N SER A 117 -20.08 43.47 -28.02
CA SER A 117 -21.10 44.35 -28.59
C SER A 117 -20.85 44.69 -30.07
N GLU A 118 -19.59 44.71 -30.51
CA GLU A 118 -19.19 45.08 -31.88
C GLU A 118 -19.17 43.88 -32.85
N PHE A 119 -19.54 42.69 -32.38
CA PHE A 119 -19.44 41.43 -33.13
C PHE A 119 -20.25 41.43 -34.42
N ASP A 120 -21.53 41.82 -34.36
CA ASP A 120 -22.41 41.77 -35.53
C ASP A 120 -21.95 42.75 -36.62
N GLU A 121 -21.53 43.96 -36.24
CA GLU A 121 -20.99 44.96 -37.17
C GLU A 121 -19.68 44.49 -37.81
N THR A 122 -18.81 43.86 -37.02
CA THR A 122 -17.53 43.31 -37.49
C THR A 122 -17.72 42.15 -38.48
N MET A 123 -18.69 41.27 -38.21
CA MET A 123 -19.04 40.19 -39.14
C MET A 123 -19.73 40.69 -40.42
N LEU A 124 -20.57 41.73 -40.33
CA LEU A 124 -21.20 42.39 -41.48
C LEU A 124 -20.17 42.95 -42.48
N LYS A 125 -19.03 43.44 -42.00
CA LYS A 125 -17.93 43.92 -42.86
C LYS A 125 -17.41 42.84 -43.81
N LEU A 126 -17.50 41.54 -43.47
CA LEU A 126 -17.09 40.45 -44.37
C LEU A 126 -17.96 40.35 -45.63
N PHE A 127 -19.20 40.85 -45.58
CA PHE A 127 -20.20 40.70 -46.64
C PHE A 127 -20.49 42.00 -47.40
N ASN A 128 -20.01 43.15 -46.92
CA ASN A 128 -20.34 44.48 -47.47
C ASN A 128 -19.33 44.99 -48.52
N SER A 129 -18.26 44.26 -48.82
CA SER A 129 -17.29 44.66 -49.85
C SER A 129 -17.65 44.09 -51.22
N GLN A 130 -18.15 45.00 -52.06
CA GLN A 130 -18.30 44.93 -53.51
C GLN A 130 -19.60 44.30 -54.05
N GLN A 131 -20.46 45.22 -54.53
CA GLN A 131 -21.32 45.01 -55.69
C GLN A 131 -20.50 44.41 -56.84
N LEU A 132 -20.87 43.22 -57.33
CA LEU A 132 -21.02 42.84 -58.75
C LEU A 132 -21.05 41.30 -58.91
N ASP A 133 -22.13 40.85 -59.54
CA ASP A 133 -22.43 39.53 -60.11
C ASP A 133 -22.45 38.28 -59.23
N GLU A 134 -23.68 37.74 -59.09
CA GLU A 134 -24.05 36.38 -58.68
C GLU A 134 -23.24 35.33 -59.45
N THR A 135 -22.06 34.99 -58.96
CA THR A 135 -21.24 33.90 -59.48
C THR A 135 -20.84 32.97 -58.33
N ASP A 136 -20.92 31.66 -58.58
CA ASP A 136 -20.58 30.58 -57.63
C ASP A 136 -19.20 30.76 -56.95
N LEU A 137 -18.30 31.53 -57.56
CA LEU A 137 -16.96 31.86 -57.08
C LEU A 137 -16.95 32.75 -55.81
N TRP A 138 -17.96 33.61 -55.63
CA TRP A 138 -18.07 34.48 -54.45
C TRP A 138 -18.41 33.68 -53.19
N VAL A 139 -19.34 32.73 -53.31
CA VAL A 139 -19.76 31.88 -52.19
C VAL A 139 -18.63 30.94 -51.75
N GLU A 140 -17.83 30.43 -52.68
CA GLU A 140 -16.62 29.66 -52.36
C GLU A 140 -15.59 30.50 -51.58
N THR A 141 -15.34 31.73 -52.02
CA THR A 141 -14.38 32.64 -51.36
C THR A 141 -14.81 32.96 -49.93
N LEU A 142 -16.10 33.25 -49.74
CA LEU A 142 -16.69 33.53 -48.44
C LEU A 142 -16.68 32.32 -47.50
N SER A 143 -16.92 31.11 -48.04
CA SER A 143 -16.78 29.86 -47.29
C SER A 143 -15.33 29.60 -46.84
N PHE A 144 -14.34 29.91 -47.69
CA PHE A 144 -12.93 29.83 -47.31
C PHE A 144 -12.54 30.84 -46.23
N ASP A 145 -13.10 32.04 -46.27
CA ASP A 145 -12.89 33.06 -45.25
C ASP A 145 -13.49 32.66 -43.90
N ILE A 146 -14.73 32.16 -43.88
CA ILE A 146 -15.37 31.64 -42.66
C ILE A 146 -14.55 30.46 -42.11
N LEU A 147 -14.14 29.51 -42.97
CA LEU A 147 -13.30 28.38 -42.57
C LEU A 147 -11.95 28.86 -42.00
N GLY A 148 -11.36 29.89 -42.59
CA GLY A 148 -10.11 30.49 -42.15
C GLY A 148 -10.24 31.20 -40.80
N ILE A 149 -11.27 32.04 -40.63
CA ILE A 149 -11.58 32.74 -39.37
C ILE A 149 -11.79 31.71 -38.24
N VAL A 150 -12.61 30.68 -38.48
CA VAL A 150 -12.86 29.60 -37.50
C VAL A 150 -11.57 28.86 -37.13
N LYS A 151 -10.70 28.53 -38.10
CA LYS A 151 -9.41 27.89 -37.84
C LYS A 151 -8.46 28.81 -37.05
N GLY A 152 -8.44 30.10 -37.36
CA GLY A 152 -7.65 31.11 -36.67
C GLY A 152 -8.09 31.27 -35.22
N LEU A 153 -9.38 31.53 -34.97
CA LEU A 153 -9.95 31.62 -33.63
C LEU A 153 -9.74 30.32 -32.83
N GLY A 154 -9.86 29.15 -33.48
CA GLY A 154 -9.54 27.87 -32.88
C GLY A 154 -8.05 27.68 -32.52
N PHE A 155 -7.12 28.31 -33.25
CA PHE A 155 -5.69 28.33 -32.93
C PHE A 155 -5.40 29.20 -31.70
N TYR A 156 -6.06 30.36 -31.59
CA TYR A 156 -5.95 31.28 -30.45
C TYR A 156 -6.83 30.90 -29.24
N ARG A 157 -7.55 29.76 -29.30
CA ARG A 157 -8.43 29.25 -28.23
C ARG A 157 -9.57 30.20 -27.82
N LYS A 158 -10.16 30.91 -28.80
CA LYS A 158 -11.35 31.76 -28.58
C LYS A 158 -12.65 31.03 -28.98
N CYS A 159 -13.00 29.93 -28.30
CA CYS A 159 -14.14 29.10 -28.73
C CYS A 159 -15.52 29.73 -28.59
N GLU A 160 -15.73 30.64 -27.65
CA GLU A 160 -16.98 31.39 -27.54
C GLU A 160 -17.24 32.22 -28.81
N LEU A 161 -16.19 32.85 -29.36
CA LEU A 161 -16.30 33.57 -30.63
C LEU A 161 -16.50 32.62 -31.81
N VAL A 162 -15.89 31.43 -31.81
CA VAL A 162 -16.13 30.41 -32.85
C VAL A 162 -17.61 29.98 -32.88
N MET A 163 -18.20 29.73 -31.71
CA MET A 163 -19.62 29.38 -31.62
C MET A 163 -20.52 30.55 -32.03
N ARG A 164 -20.15 31.78 -31.69
CA ARG A 164 -20.89 32.98 -32.10
C ARG A 164 -20.83 33.22 -33.61
N VAL A 165 -19.67 33.02 -34.24
CA VAL A 165 -19.52 33.05 -35.71
C VAL A 165 -20.39 31.97 -36.35
N PHE A 166 -20.39 30.76 -35.79
CA PHE A 166 -21.25 29.68 -36.29
C PHE A 166 -22.73 30.01 -36.17
N ASP A 167 -23.20 30.42 -34.99
CA ASP A 167 -24.62 30.75 -34.76
C ASP A 167 -25.05 31.94 -35.64
N TRP A 168 -24.18 32.94 -35.82
CA TRP A 168 -24.46 34.07 -36.69
C TRP A 168 -24.60 33.66 -38.16
N VAL A 169 -23.73 32.77 -38.66
CA VAL A 169 -23.82 32.24 -40.04
C VAL A 169 -25.03 31.31 -40.19
N ARG A 170 -25.37 30.53 -39.16
CA ARG A 170 -26.50 29.58 -39.15
C ARG A 170 -27.87 30.25 -39.36
N HIS A 171 -28.06 31.47 -38.88
CA HIS A 171 -29.32 32.21 -39.04
C HIS A 171 -29.47 32.91 -40.40
N ARG A 172 -28.50 32.78 -41.30
CA ARG A 172 -28.55 33.37 -42.66
C ARG A 172 -29.24 32.43 -43.64
N LYS A 173 -29.81 33.01 -44.69
CA LYS A 173 -30.45 32.27 -45.80
C LYS A 173 -29.45 31.40 -46.58
N ASP A 174 -28.20 31.84 -46.68
CA ASP A 174 -27.13 31.15 -47.43
C ASP A 174 -26.35 30.13 -46.55
N SER A 175 -26.86 29.81 -45.37
CA SER A 175 -26.17 29.01 -44.34
C SER A 175 -25.78 27.61 -44.83
N GLU A 176 -26.60 26.98 -45.67
CA GLU A 176 -26.38 25.62 -46.20
C GLU A 176 -25.12 25.53 -47.07
N VAL A 177 -24.77 26.60 -47.79
CA VAL A 177 -23.58 26.64 -48.65
C VAL A 177 -22.34 27.10 -47.87
N LEU A 178 -22.51 28.03 -46.92
CA LEU A 178 -21.42 28.58 -46.12
C LEU A 178 -20.92 27.61 -45.05
N LEU A 179 -21.82 26.85 -44.42
CA LEU A 179 -21.50 25.83 -43.41
C LEU A 179 -21.30 24.45 -44.04
N ASN A 180 -20.38 24.37 -45.00
CA ASN A 180 -20.02 23.08 -45.61
C ASN A 180 -19.44 22.10 -44.56
N GLY A 181 -19.37 20.80 -44.90
CA GLY A 181 -18.87 19.75 -44.02
C GLY A 181 -17.44 20.00 -43.47
N SER A 182 -16.62 20.76 -44.20
CA SER A 182 -15.29 21.18 -43.75
C SER A 182 -15.34 22.20 -42.60
N VAL A 183 -16.25 23.17 -42.64
CA VAL A 183 -16.44 24.15 -41.55
C VAL A 183 -17.01 23.45 -40.31
N VAL A 184 -18.04 22.62 -40.49
CA VAL A 184 -18.68 21.86 -39.40
C VAL A 184 -17.68 20.92 -38.70
N SER A 185 -16.87 20.17 -39.47
CA SER A 185 -15.86 19.28 -38.89
C SER A 185 -14.78 20.03 -38.10
N VAL A 186 -14.38 21.23 -38.54
CA VAL A 186 -13.42 22.07 -37.81
C VAL A 186 -14.03 22.58 -36.50
N ILE A 187 -15.28 23.05 -36.50
CA ILE A 187 -15.97 23.53 -35.29
C ILE A 187 -16.08 22.41 -34.25
N ILE A 188 -16.51 21.21 -34.68
CA ILE A 188 -16.58 20.02 -33.82
C ILE A 188 -15.20 19.66 -33.26
N ASN A 189 -14.14 19.73 -34.07
CA ASN A 189 -12.77 19.46 -33.62
C ASN A 189 -12.27 20.54 -32.63
N VAL A 190 -12.64 21.80 -32.83
CA VAL A 190 -12.30 22.92 -31.94
C VAL A 190 -12.98 22.74 -30.58
N LEU A 191 -14.30 22.50 -30.55
CA LEU A 191 -15.04 22.15 -29.33
C LEU A 191 -14.46 20.89 -28.64
N GLY A 192 -14.07 19.91 -29.45
CA GLY A 192 -13.40 18.70 -29.00
C GLY A 192 -12.03 18.94 -28.38
N LYS A 193 -11.25 19.92 -28.84
CA LYS A 193 -9.95 20.28 -28.25
C LYS A 193 -10.10 20.96 -26.88
N GLU A 194 -11.17 21.71 -26.67
CA GLU A 194 -11.47 22.34 -25.38
C GLU A 194 -12.21 21.45 -24.38
N GLY A 195 -12.62 20.24 -24.77
CA GLY A 195 -13.31 19.31 -23.88
C GLY A 195 -14.82 19.50 -23.77
N ARG A 196 -15.40 20.41 -24.56
CA ARG A 196 -16.85 20.63 -24.66
C ARG A 196 -17.54 19.59 -25.56
N VAL A 197 -17.31 18.30 -25.28
CA VAL A 197 -17.81 17.18 -26.09
C VAL A 197 -19.33 17.12 -26.13
N SER A 198 -20.02 17.46 -25.03
CA SER A 198 -21.49 17.47 -24.99
C SER A 198 -22.08 18.56 -25.89
N SER A 199 -21.45 19.74 -25.94
CA SER A 199 -21.84 20.82 -26.85
C SER A 199 -21.61 20.42 -28.30
N ALA A 200 -20.50 19.74 -28.61
CA ALA A 200 -20.23 19.23 -29.96
C ALA A 200 -21.24 18.14 -30.39
N ALA A 201 -21.69 17.29 -29.46
CA ALA A 201 -22.72 16.28 -29.73
C ALA A 201 -24.11 16.93 -29.93
N SER A 202 -24.46 17.94 -29.12
CA SER A 202 -25.69 18.74 -29.31
C SER A 202 -25.67 19.44 -30.67
N LEU A 203 -24.56 20.10 -31.00
CA LEU A 203 -24.38 20.81 -32.26
C LEU A 203 -24.65 19.90 -33.47
N LEU A 204 -24.13 18.67 -33.44
CA LEU A 204 -24.34 17.70 -34.51
C LEU A 204 -25.79 17.20 -34.58
N HIS A 205 -26.51 17.14 -33.45
CA HIS A 205 -27.94 16.86 -33.41
C HIS A 205 -28.78 18.05 -33.93
N ASP A 206 -28.39 19.26 -33.57
CA ASP A 206 -29.06 20.50 -33.96
C ASP A 206 -28.89 20.76 -35.47
N LEU A 207 -27.71 20.48 -36.02
CA LEU A 207 -27.46 20.50 -37.47
C LEU A 207 -28.31 19.48 -38.24
N HIS A 208 -28.56 18.29 -37.67
CA HIS A 208 -29.48 17.32 -38.27
C HIS A 208 -30.92 17.80 -38.24
N LYS A 209 -31.35 18.42 -37.13
CA LYS A 209 -32.70 18.97 -37.00
C LYS A 209 -32.97 20.07 -38.02
N ASP A 210 -31.93 20.84 -38.34
CA ASP A 210 -31.99 21.92 -39.31
C ASP A 210 -31.80 21.46 -40.77
N GLY A 211 -31.57 20.16 -41.01
CA GLY A 211 -31.48 19.58 -42.35
C GLY A 211 -30.10 19.66 -43.04
N PHE A 212 -29.05 20.08 -42.33
CA PHE A 212 -27.70 20.13 -42.90
C PHE A 212 -27.13 18.72 -43.14
N SER A 213 -26.46 18.51 -44.29
CA SER A 213 -25.75 17.26 -44.57
C SER A 213 -24.45 17.17 -43.74
N VAL A 214 -24.39 16.20 -42.82
CA VAL A 214 -23.21 15.97 -41.98
C VAL A 214 -22.31 14.93 -42.64
N ASP A 215 -21.07 15.33 -42.94
CA ASP A 215 -20.10 14.46 -43.60
C ASP A 215 -19.41 13.48 -42.64
N VAL A 216 -18.70 12.51 -43.23
CA VAL A 216 -17.91 11.51 -42.50
C VAL A 216 -16.83 12.15 -41.61
N TYR A 217 -16.32 13.34 -41.96
CA TYR A 217 -15.27 14.03 -41.22
C TYR A 217 -15.78 14.69 -39.93
N ALA A 218 -16.99 15.22 -39.94
CA ALA A 218 -17.68 15.75 -38.75
C ALA A 218 -17.92 14.64 -37.72
N TYR A 219 -18.46 13.49 -38.19
CA TYR A 219 -18.63 12.30 -37.35
C TYR A 219 -17.29 11.79 -36.79
N THR A 220 -16.27 11.65 -37.64
CA THR A 220 -14.94 11.18 -37.21
C THR A 220 -14.29 12.14 -36.22
N SER A 221 -14.49 13.46 -36.39
CA SER A 221 -13.99 14.48 -35.47
C SER A 221 -14.66 14.39 -34.09
N LEU A 222 -15.98 14.15 -34.05
CA LEU A 222 -16.72 13.97 -32.80
C LEU A 222 -16.33 12.67 -32.08
N ILE A 223 -16.19 11.55 -32.81
CA ILE A 223 -15.73 10.28 -32.25
C ILE A 223 -14.31 10.44 -31.68
N THR A 224 -13.43 11.15 -32.39
CA THR A 224 -12.06 11.44 -31.93
C THR A 224 -12.06 12.33 -30.68
N ALA A 225 -12.91 13.35 -30.62
CA ALA A 225 -13.08 14.21 -29.47
C ALA A 225 -13.56 13.41 -28.24
N CYS A 226 -14.59 12.57 -28.41
CA CYS A 226 -15.08 11.67 -27.37
C CYS A 226 -13.98 10.73 -26.87
N ALA A 227 -13.19 10.15 -27.78
CA ALA A 227 -12.11 9.23 -27.46
C ALA A 227 -10.96 9.89 -26.67
N ARG A 228 -10.65 11.16 -26.96
CA ARG A 228 -9.60 11.93 -26.24
C ARG A 228 -10.00 12.26 -24.81
N HIS A 229 -11.27 12.57 -24.57
CA HIS A 229 -11.80 12.96 -23.25
C HIS A 229 -12.40 11.79 -22.46
N GLY A 230 -12.13 10.55 -22.87
CA GLY A 230 -12.55 9.35 -22.12
C GLY A 230 -14.04 9.02 -22.19
N LYS A 231 -14.84 9.71 -23.02
CA LYS A 231 -16.27 9.46 -23.22
C LYS A 231 -16.52 8.32 -24.22
N TYR A 232 -16.00 7.13 -23.93
CA TYR A 232 -15.98 6.01 -24.87
C TYR A 232 -17.37 5.50 -25.28
N ARG A 233 -18.34 5.48 -24.37
CA ARG A 233 -19.74 5.08 -24.67
C ARG A 233 -20.41 6.02 -25.67
N GLU A 234 -20.13 7.31 -25.57
CA GLU A 234 -20.66 8.32 -26.48
C GLU A 234 -20.04 8.17 -27.87
N ALA A 235 -18.73 7.91 -27.95
CA ALA A 235 -18.04 7.61 -29.21
C ALA A 235 -18.66 6.41 -29.95
N VAL A 236 -19.01 5.33 -29.24
CA VAL A 236 -19.67 4.16 -29.84
C VAL A 236 -21.09 4.48 -30.30
N ARG A 237 -21.84 5.30 -29.57
CA ARG A 237 -23.18 5.74 -29.98
C ARG A 237 -23.12 6.57 -31.26
N VAL A 238 -22.17 7.50 -31.34
CA VAL A 238 -21.95 8.35 -32.52
C VAL A 238 -21.53 7.51 -33.74
N PHE A 239 -20.67 6.49 -33.55
CA PHE A 239 -20.29 5.57 -34.61
C PHE A 239 -21.48 4.77 -35.17
N LYS A 240 -22.34 4.22 -34.30
CA LYS A 240 -23.55 3.53 -34.74
C LYS A 240 -24.52 4.44 -35.48
N LYS A 241 -24.72 5.66 -34.97
CA LYS A 241 -25.58 6.66 -35.63
C LYS A 241 -25.07 6.97 -37.04
N MET A 242 -23.76 7.11 -37.20
CA MET A 242 -23.13 7.29 -38.51
C MET A 242 -23.40 6.12 -39.47
N GLU A 243 -23.37 4.87 -38.98
CA GLU A 243 -23.71 3.68 -39.78
C GLU A 243 -25.21 3.61 -40.13
N GLU A 244 -26.09 3.94 -39.18
CA GLU A 244 -27.56 3.98 -39.35
C GLU A 244 -27.98 5.02 -40.40
N GLU A 245 -27.26 6.14 -40.47
CA GLU A 245 -27.51 7.21 -41.46
C GLU A 245 -26.83 6.96 -42.81
N GLY A 246 -26.15 5.82 -42.98
CA GLY A 246 -25.54 5.43 -44.26
C GLY A 246 -24.20 6.13 -44.57
N CYS A 247 -23.62 6.87 -43.62
CA CYS A 247 -22.30 7.47 -43.75
C CYS A 247 -21.22 6.38 -43.64
N LYS A 248 -20.61 5.98 -44.77
CA LYS A 248 -19.59 4.92 -44.78
C LYS A 248 -18.34 5.34 -43.98
N PRO A 249 -17.94 4.57 -42.94
CA PRO A 249 -16.75 4.88 -42.17
C PRO A 249 -15.47 4.82 -43.00
N THR A 250 -14.54 5.73 -42.75
CA THR A 250 -13.20 5.70 -43.38
C THR A 250 -12.24 4.85 -42.56
N LEU A 251 -11.05 4.56 -43.11
CA LEU A 251 -9.95 3.94 -42.38
C LEU A 251 -9.63 4.66 -41.05
N ILE A 252 -9.69 6.01 -41.04
CA ILE A 252 -9.47 6.82 -39.83
C ILE A 252 -10.57 6.57 -38.81
N THR A 253 -11.84 6.52 -39.25
CA THR A 253 -13.00 6.25 -38.39
C THR A 253 -12.90 4.88 -37.73
N TYR A 254 -12.58 3.84 -38.51
CA TYR A 254 -12.36 2.47 -38.00
C TYR A 254 -11.18 2.42 -37.01
N ASN A 255 -10.07 3.09 -37.29
CA ASN A 255 -8.92 3.13 -36.38
C ASN A 255 -9.26 3.80 -35.04
N VAL A 256 -10.03 4.89 -35.05
CA VAL A 256 -10.46 5.58 -33.82
C VAL A 256 -11.41 4.70 -33.02
N ILE A 257 -12.39 4.04 -33.67
CA ILE A 257 -13.36 3.22 -32.95
C ILE A 257 -12.73 1.95 -32.39
N LEU A 258 -11.80 1.31 -33.12
CA LEU A 258 -11.02 0.18 -32.64
C LEU A 258 -10.23 0.55 -31.37
N ASN A 259 -9.58 1.72 -31.35
CA ASN A 259 -8.92 2.24 -30.14
C ASN A 259 -9.90 2.47 -28.98
N VAL A 260 -11.10 2.99 -29.26
CA VAL A 260 -12.17 3.17 -28.26
C VAL A 260 -12.60 1.83 -27.67
N TYR A 261 -12.88 0.82 -28.51
CA TYR A 261 -13.25 -0.53 -28.07
C TYR A 261 -12.16 -1.17 -27.20
N GLY A 262 -10.89 -0.95 -27.54
CA GLY A 262 -9.75 -1.37 -26.73
C GLY A 262 -9.70 -0.74 -25.35
N LYS A 263 -9.82 0.58 -25.29
CA LYS A 263 -9.83 1.31 -24.00
C LYS A 263 -11.03 0.97 -23.13
N MET A 264 -12.14 0.54 -23.73
CA MET A 264 -13.32 0.05 -23.00
C MET A 264 -13.14 -1.39 -22.48
N GLY A 265 -12.14 -2.14 -22.94
CA GLY A 265 -11.94 -3.54 -22.56
C GLY A 265 -13.08 -4.45 -23.05
N MET A 266 -13.64 -4.17 -24.23
CA MET A 266 -14.73 -4.94 -24.81
C MET A 266 -14.27 -6.36 -25.22
N PRO A 267 -15.16 -7.37 -25.22
CA PRO A 267 -14.79 -8.73 -25.61
C PRO A 267 -14.27 -8.80 -27.04
N TRP A 268 -13.28 -9.68 -27.27
CA TRP A 268 -12.62 -9.86 -28.57
C TRP A 268 -13.60 -10.07 -29.73
N SER A 269 -14.68 -10.83 -29.52
CA SER A 269 -15.72 -11.08 -30.53
C SER A 269 -16.33 -9.81 -31.11
N LYS A 270 -16.46 -8.74 -30.31
CA LYS A 270 -16.96 -7.44 -30.78
C LYS A 270 -15.92 -6.74 -31.66
N ILE A 271 -14.65 -6.86 -31.30
CA ILE A 271 -13.52 -6.24 -32.03
C ILE A 271 -13.33 -6.92 -33.38
N THR A 272 -13.40 -8.26 -33.42
CA THR A 272 -13.37 -9.04 -34.68
C THR A 272 -14.55 -8.69 -35.58
N SER A 273 -15.76 -8.51 -35.04
CA SER A 273 -16.90 -8.09 -35.87
C SER A 273 -16.70 -6.73 -36.54
N VAL A 274 -16.03 -5.79 -35.89
CA VAL A 274 -15.73 -4.46 -36.46
C VAL A 274 -14.63 -4.56 -37.52
N LEU A 275 -13.64 -5.44 -37.34
CA LEU A 275 -12.59 -5.71 -38.33
C LEU A 275 -13.12 -6.45 -39.56
N GLU A 276 -14.02 -7.42 -39.36
CA GLU A 276 -14.74 -8.07 -40.44
C GLU A 276 -15.62 -7.08 -41.20
N GLY A 277 -16.32 -6.19 -40.48
CA GLY A 277 -17.07 -5.08 -41.06
C GLY A 277 -16.21 -4.12 -41.90
N MET A 278 -14.97 -3.85 -41.47
CA MET A 278 -14.00 -3.06 -42.22
C MET A 278 -13.57 -3.77 -43.51
N LYS A 279 -13.29 -5.08 -43.45
CA LYS A 279 -12.92 -5.89 -44.62
C LYS A 279 -14.08 -6.05 -45.60
N SER A 280 -15.29 -6.30 -45.11
CA SER A 280 -16.51 -6.42 -45.94
C SER A 280 -16.90 -5.09 -46.58
N SER A 281 -16.50 -3.96 -45.98
CA SER A 281 -16.64 -2.62 -46.56
C SER A 281 -15.58 -2.30 -47.64
N GLY A 282 -14.66 -3.23 -47.94
CA GLY A 282 -13.63 -3.07 -48.96
C GLY A 282 -12.44 -2.19 -48.53
N ILE A 283 -12.29 -1.90 -47.24
CA ILE A 283 -11.22 -1.04 -46.73
C ILE A 283 -10.05 -1.93 -46.30
N VAL A 284 -8.92 -1.79 -46.98
CA VAL A 284 -7.68 -2.54 -46.65
C VAL A 284 -7.07 -1.96 -45.36
N PRO A 285 -6.84 -2.78 -44.32
CA PRO A 285 -6.11 -2.37 -43.11
C PRO A 285 -4.70 -1.88 -43.46
N ASP A 286 -4.30 -0.73 -42.89
CA ASP A 286 -2.92 -0.27 -42.99
C ASP A 286 -2.05 -0.88 -41.87
N ALA A 287 -0.74 -0.64 -41.93
CA ALA A 287 0.20 -1.10 -40.89
C ALA A 287 -0.17 -0.59 -39.47
N TYR A 288 -0.92 0.53 -39.36
CA TYR A 288 -1.39 1.08 -38.10
C TYR A 288 -2.66 0.39 -37.60
N THR A 289 -3.59 0.00 -38.49
CA THR A 289 -4.77 -0.82 -38.17
C THR A 289 -4.37 -2.22 -37.71
N LEU A 290 -3.38 -2.83 -38.37
CA LEU A 290 -2.82 -4.13 -37.96
C LEU A 290 -2.10 -4.03 -36.61
N LEU A 291 -1.39 -2.92 -36.35
CA LEU A 291 -0.79 -2.64 -35.05
C LEU A 291 -1.85 -2.46 -33.94
N ILE A 292 -2.94 -1.75 -34.23
CA ILE A 292 -4.07 -1.63 -33.30
C ILE A 292 -4.71 -2.99 -33.06
N ASN A 293 -4.89 -3.81 -34.10
CA ASN A 293 -5.41 -5.17 -33.97
C ASN A 293 -4.57 -6.01 -32.99
N ALA A 294 -3.25 -6.03 -33.17
CA ALA A 294 -2.33 -6.71 -32.25
C ALA A 294 -2.37 -6.14 -30.82
N LEU A 295 -2.50 -4.81 -30.69
CA LEU A 295 -2.66 -4.17 -29.38
C LEU A 295 -3.98 -4.58 -28.72
N LEU A 296 -5.09 -4.59 -29.45
CA LEU A 296 -6.43 -4.93 -28.96
C LEU A 296 -6.53 -6.38 -28.49
N ASP A 297 -5.86 -7.28 -29.20
CA ASP A 297 -5.77 -8.69 -28.85
C ASP A 297 -5.10 -8.88 -27.48
N VAL A 298 -4.03 -8.13 -27.22
CA VAL A 298 -3.31 -8.13 -25.94
C VAL A 298 -4.00 -7.30 -24.84
N TYR A 299 -4.72 -6.23 -25.21
CA TYR A 299 -5.52 -5.41 -24.28
C TYR A 299 -6.84 -6.07 -23.87
N GLY A 300 -7.31 -7.08 -24.61
CA GLY A 300 -8.36 -7.97 -24.15
C GLY A 300 -7.95 -8.60 -22.82
N LYS A 301 -8.92 -8.80 -21.91
CA LYS A 301 -8.70 -9.48 -20.60
C LYS A 301 -8.08 -10.89 -20.71
N SER A 302 -7.82 -11.36 -21.91
CA SER A 302 -7.51 -12.73 -22.29
C SER A 302 -6.05 -13.15 -22.07
N ARG A 303 -5.09 -12.23 -21.89
CA ARG A 303 -3.65 -12.57 -21.72
C ARG A 303 -3.18 -13.66 -22.72
N ARG A 304 -3.51 -13.51 -24.01
CA ARG A 304 -3.17 -14.49 -25.05
C ARG A 304 -1.98 -13.97 -25.87
N PRO A 305 -0.73 -14.30 -25.50
CA PRO A 305 0.46 -13.82 -26.19
C PRO A 305 0.61 -14.38 -27.62
N ASN A 306 0.19 -15.62 -27.84
CA ASN A 306 0.48 -16.33 -29.09
C ASN A 306 -0.15 -15.66 -30.33
N GLU A 307 -1.30 -15.02 -30.17
CA GLU A 307 -2.04 -14.38 -31.27
C GLU A 307 -1.37 -13.05 -31.70
N ALA A 308 -0.69 -12.34 -30.79
CA ALA A 308 0.05 -11.13 -31.12
C ALA A 308 1.32 -11.38 -31.96
N VAL A 309 1.96 -12.55 -31.81
CA VAL A 309 3.07 -12.99 -32.68
C VAL A 309 2.56 -13.38 -34.06
N GLU A 310 1.38 -14.01 -34.15
CA GLU A 310 0.73 -14.29 -35.42
C GLU A 310 0.38 -13.02 -36.18
N VAL A 311 -0.09 -11.95 -35.51
CA VAL A 311 -0.34 -10.66 -36.16
C VAL A 311 0.96 -10.00 -36.67
N LEU A 312 2.08 -10.16 -35.95
CA LEU A 312 3.40 -9.72 -36.42
C LEU A 312 3.82 -10.46 -37.69
N ARG A 313 3.59 -11.77 -37.74
CA ARG A 313 3.86 -12.61 -38.91
C ARG A 313 2.92 -12.25 -40.08
N ASP A 314 1.64 -12.02 -39.81
CA ASP A 314 0.67 -11.59 -40.83
C ASP A 314 1.03 -10.22 -41.40
N MET A 315 1.53 -9.29 -40.56
CA MET A 315 2.02 -7.99 -41.02
C MET A 315 3.19 -8.15 -42.00
N GLU A 316 4.09 -9.09 -41.76
CA GLU A 316 5.23 -9.41 -42.63
C GLU A 316 4.82 -10.14 -43.91
N VAL A 317 3.90 -11.10 -43.82
CA VAL A 317 3.35 -11.84 -44.96
C VAL A 317 2.58 -10.91 -45.90
N ASN A 318 1.93 -9.87 -45.37
CA ASN A 318 1.27 -8.83 -46.17
C ASN A 318 2.22 -7.74 -46.69
N GLY A 319 3.54 -7.90 -46.52
CA GLY A 319 4.57 -7.02 -47.09
C GLY A 319 4.86 -5.74 -46.30
N PHE A 320 4.39 -5.64 -45.04
CA PHE A 320 4.67 -4.49 -44.19
C PHE A 320 5.83 -4.77 -43.23
N SER A 321 6.90 -3.97 -43.30
CA SER A 321 8.03 -4.08 -42.37
C SER A 321 7.68 -3.49 -40.99
N PRO A 322 7.75 -4.26 -39.89
CA PRO A 322 7.54 -3.74 -38.54
C PRO A 322 8.49 -2.59 -38.21
N SER A 323 7.95 -1.49 -37.68
CA SER A 323 8.72 -0.32 -37.29
C SER A 323 9.08 -0.37 -35.79
N ILE A 324 9.94 0.53 -35.33
CA ILE A 324 10.20 0.71 -33.89
C ILE A 324 8.92 0.93 -33.09
N VAL A 325 7.93 1.63 -33.66
CA VAL A 325 6.64 1.91 -32.99
C VAL A 325 5.82 0.62 -32.86
N THR A 326 5.92 -0.27 -33.84
CA THR A 326 5.26 -1.59 -33.85
C THR A 326 5.80 -2.44 -32.71
N TYR A 327 7.13 -2.57 -32.61
CA TYR A 327 7.80 -3.32 -31.54
C TYR A 327 7.53 -2.72 -30.15
N ASN A 328 7.69 -1.41 -29.98
CA ASN A 328 7.46 -0.72 -28.70
C ASN A 328 6.03 -0.91 -28.17
N SER A 329 5.06 -0.88 -29.07
CA SER A 329 3.65 -1.07 -28.75
C SER A 329 3.37 -2.49 -28.26
N LEU A 330 3.93 -3.49 -28.94
CA LEU A 330 3.82 -4.90 -28.54
C LEU A 330 4.53 -5.13 -27.21
N ILE A 331 5.79 -4.72 -27.07
CA ILE A 331 6.56 -4.81 -25.82
C ILE A 331 5.79 -4.18 -24.65
N SER A 332 5.17 -3.02 -24.85
CA SER A 332 4.31 -2.38 -23.84
C SER A 332 3.07 -3.21 -23.48
N ALA A 333 2.48 -3.88 -24.47
CA ALA A 333 1.33 -4.73 -24.28
C ALA A 333 1.68 -5.99 -23.47
N TYR A 334 2.76 -6.68 -23.84
CA TYR A 334 3.29 -7.84 -23.10
C TYR A 334 3.70 -7.48 -21.67
N ALA A 335 4.41 -6.36 -21.49
CA ALA A 335 4.82 -5.86 -20.17
C ALA A 335 3.62 -5.55 -19.26
N ARG A 336 2.52 -5.01 -19.82
CA ARG A 336 1.26 -4.81 -19.06
C ARG A 336 0.49 -6.10 -18.81
N GLY A 337 0.62 -7.08 -19.70
CA GLY A 337 0.09 -8.44 -19.53
C GLY A 337 0.80 -9.26 -18.45
N GLY A 338 1.97 -8.81 -17.98
CA GLY A 338 2.82 -9.52 -17.01
C GLY A 338 3.70 -10.60 -17.64
N LEU A 339 3.76 -10.65 -18.97
CA LEU A 339 4.49 -11.64 -19.77
C LEU A 339 5.83 -11.03 -20.21
N MET A 340 6.77 -10.97 -19.27
CA MET A 340 8.03 -10.25 -19.45
C MET A 340 9.06 -10.99 -20.31
N ASP A 341 8.98 -12.33 -20.35
CA ASP A 341 9.94 -13.15 -21.08
C ASP A 341 9.70 -13.01 -22.60
N GLU A 342 8.43 -12.99 -23.00
CA GLU A 342 8.00 -12.71 -24.37
C GLU A 342 8.29 -11.26 -24.80
N ALA A 343 8.18 -10.30 -23.86
CA ALA A 343 8.57 -8.91 -24.12
C ALA A 343 10.08 -8.78 -24.43
N MET A 344 10.93 -9.54 -23.73
CA MET A 344 12.37 -9.60 -23.99
C MET A 344 12.70 -10.30 -25.32
N GLU A 345 11.96 -11.35 -25.68
CA GLU A 345 12.13 -12.01 -26.97
C GLU A 345 11.78 -11.08 -28.14
N LEU A 346 10.73 -10.26 -28.00
CA LEU A 346 10.41 -9.23 -28.99
C LEU A 346 11.50 -8.16 -29.12
N LYS A 347 12.14 -7.76 -28.02
CA LYS A 347 13.30 -6.86 -28.03
C LYS A 347 14.48 -7.48 -28.77
N LYS A 348 14.75 -8.78 -28.56
CA LYS A 348 15.79 -9.52 -29.27
C LYS A 348 15.49 -9.67 -30.77
N GLN A 349 14.23 -9.93 -31.14
CA GLN A 349 13.81 -9.97 -32.55
C GLN A 349 13.94 -8.60 -33.23
N MET A 350 13.62 -7.52 -32.51
CA MET A 350 13.81 -6.14 -32.98
C MET A 350 15.29 -5.86 -33.31
N GLU A 351 16.21 -6.27 -32.44
CA GLU A 351 17.66 -6.15 -32.66
C GLU A 351 18.16 -7.05 -33.79
N GLY A 352 17.67 -8.28 -33.89
CA GLY A 352 18.00 -9.22 -34.97
C GLY A 352 17.61 -8.72 -36.36
N LYS A 353 16.60 -7.83 -36.44
CA LYS A 353 16.18 -7.15 -37.67
C LYS A 353 16.90 -5.81 -37.90
N GLY A 354 17.91 -5.49 -37.10
CA GLY A 354 18.70 -4.27 -37.20
C GLY A 354 17.99 -3.00 -36.71
N ILE A 355 16.86 -3.14 -36.01
CA ILE A 355 16.14 -2.00 -35.42
C ILE A 355 16.69 -1.79 -34.01
N LYS A 356 17.39 -0.68 -33.76
CA LYS A 356 17.94 -0.39 -32.43
C LYS A 356 16.83 0.00 -31.43
N PRO A 357 16.77 -0.62 -30.24
CA PRO A 357 15.91 -0.18 -29.15
C PRO A 357 16.13 1.29 -28.82
N ASP A 358 15.05 1.99 -28.45
CA ASP A 358 15.09 3.37 -27.99
C ASP A 358 14.82 3.48 -26.48
N VAL A 359 14.93 4.70 -25.96
CA VAL A 359 14.63 5.02 -24.55
C VAL A 359 13.28 4.45 -24.12
N PHE A 360 12.24 4.57 -24.95
CA PHE A 360 10.90 4.08 -24.63
C PHE A 360 10.87 2.55 -24.49
N THR A 361 11.60 1.84 -25.34
CA THR A 361 11.73 0.37 -25.30
C THR A 361 12.25 -0.08 -23.93
N TYR A 362 13.39 0.49 -23.52
CA TYR A 362 14.06 0.17 -22.26
C TYR A 362 13.23 0.60 -21.03
N THR A 363 12.67 1.81 -21.02
CA THR A 363 11.81 2.27 -19.91
C THR A 363 10.57 1.38 -19.76
N THR A 364 10.00 0.90 -20.86
CA THR A 364 8.81 0.03 -20.84
C THR A 364 9.15 -1.34 -20.24
N LEU A 365 10.24 -1.97 -20.70
CA LEU A 365 10.72 -3.24 -20.15
C LEU A 365 11.08 -3.12 -18.67
N PHE A 366 11.82 -2.06 -18.31
CA PHE A 366 12.14 -1.72 -16.92
C PHE A 366 10.87 -1.63 -16.06
N SER A 367 9.88 -0.84 -16.48
CA SER A 367 8.62 -0.65 -15.74
C SER A 367 7.79 -1.93 -15.66
N GLY A 368 7.89 -2.82 -16.65
CA GLY A 368 7.25 -4.13 -16.63
C GLY A 368 7.89 -5.05 -15.60
N PHE A 369 9.22 -5.11 -15.54
CA PHE A 369 9.96 -5.91 -14.56
C PHE A 369 9.76 -5.39 -13.13
N GLU A 370 9.67 -4.06 -12.95
CA GLU A 370 9.31 -3.41 -11.67
C GLU A 370 7.95 -3.92 -11.17
N LYS A 371 6.91 -3.87 -12.01
CA LYS A 371 5.56 -4.33 -11.65
C LYS A 371 5.49 -5.84 -11.41
N ALA A 372 6.27 -6.63 -12.14
CA ALA A 372 6.40 -8.08 -11.92
C ALA A 372 7.23 -8.43 -10.68
N GLY A 373 7.88 -7.43 -10.07
CA GLY A 373 8.72 -7.55 -8.90
C GLY A 373 10.05 -8.27 -9.11
N LYS A 374 10.55 -8.32 -10.36
CA LYS A 374 11.84 -8.92 -10.73
C LYS A 374 12.92 -7.83 -10.83
N ASP A 375 13.30 -7.25 -9.69
CA ASP A 375 14.14 -6.04 -9.61
C ASP A 375 15.54 -6.22 -10.26
N GLU A 376 16.18 -7.39 -10.13
CA GLU A 376 17.47 -7.68 -10.78
C GLU A 376 17.36 -7.62 -12.31
N SER A 377 16.23 -8.06 -12.86
CA SER A 377 16.00 -7.99 -14.31
C SER A 377 15.70 -6.57 -14.76
N ALA A 378 15.00 -5.77 -13.94
CA ALA A 378 14.82 -4.35 -14.19
C ALA A 378 16.17 -3.61 -14.22
N MET A 379 17.05 -3.87 -13.26
CA MET A 379 18.38 -3.22 -13.20
C MET A 379 19.27 -3.62 -14.38
N ARG A 380 19.27 -4.91 -14.77
CA ARG A 380 19.98 -5.37 -15.97
C ARG A 380 19.53 -4.64 -17.24
N VAL A 381 18.23 -4.42 -17.42
CA VAL A 381 17.69 -3.66 -18.56
C VAL A 381 18.13 -2.19 -18.52
N PHE A 382 18.25 -1.60 -17.33
CA PHE A 382 18.76 -0.23 -17.16
C PHE A 382 20.26 -0.12 -17.46
N GLU A 383 21.07 -1.06 -17.00
CA GLU A 383 22.51 -1.12 -17.32
C GLU A 383 22.73 -1.38 -18.82
N GLU A 384 21.93 -2.26 -19.42
CA GLU A 384 21.95 -2.52 -20.86
C GLU A 384 21.63 -1.25 -21.66
N MET A 385 20.65 -0.47 -21.22
CA MET A 385 20.31 0.83 -21.82
C MET A 385 21.50 1.80 -21.82
N ILE A 386 22.23 1.90 -20.70
CA ILE A 386 23.42 2.75 -20.58
C ILE A 386 24.55 2.23 -21.48
N SER A 387 24.83 0.93 -21.44
CA SER A 387 25.93 0.30 -22.21
C SER A 387 25.71 0.37 -23.73
N SER A 388 24.45 0.38 -24.17
CA SER A 388 24.08 0.53 -25.58
C SER A 388 24.04 2.00 -26.05
N GLY A 389 24.45 2.94 -25.19
CA GLY A 389 24.54 4.37 -25.49
C GLY A 389 23.19 5.08 -25.56
N CYS A 390 22.14 4.48 -24.98
CA CYS A 390 20.81 5.09 -24.90
C CYS A 390 20.71 5.89 -23.58
N ASN A 391 20.82 7.22 -23.66
CA ASN A 391 20.79 8.05 -22.45
C ASN A 391 19.40 8.01 -21.76
N PRO A 392 19.36 7.71 -20.44
CA PRO A 392 18.13 7.78 -19.65
C PRO A 392 17.50 9.17 -19.67
N ASN A 393 16.17 9.21 -19.66
CA ASN A 393 15.39 10.44 -19.50
C ASN A 393 14.75 10.50 -18.11
N ILE A 394 14.15 11.64 -17.76
CA ILE A 394 13.51 11.84 -16.45
C ILE A 394 12.44 10.78 -16.14
N CYS A 395 11.72 10.27 -17.14
CA CYS A 395 10.74 9.19 -16.95
C CYS A 395 11.39 7.87 -16.49
N THR A 396 12.59 7.57 -16.99
CA THR A 396 13.36 6.39 -16.59
C THR A 396 13.83 6.51 -15.14
N TYR A 397 14.36 7.68 -14.76
CA TYR A 397 14.76 7.94 -13.37
C TYR A 397 13.55 7.97 -12.41
N ASN A 398 12.41 8.52 -12.82
CA ASN A 398 11.18 8.48 -11.99
C ASN A 398 10.72 7.02 -11.75
N ALA A 399 10.86 6.14 -12.75
CA ALA A 399 10.56 4.72 -12.58
C ALA A 399 11.55 4.03 -11.62
N LEU A 400 12.85 4.37 -11.68
CA LEU A 400 13.86 3.89 -10.74
C LEU A 400 13.60 4.36 -9.31
N ILE A 401 13.31 5.64 -9.11
CA ILE A 401 12.94 6.22 -7.82
C ILE A 401 11.74 5.47 -7.24
N LYS A 402 10.70 5.26 -8.05
CA LYS A 402 9.52 4.51 -7.62
C LYS A 402 9.83 3.07 -7.24
N MET A 403 10.66 2.39 -8.04
CA MET A 403 11.08 1.00 -7.78
C MET A 403 11.83 0.90 -6.44
N HIS A 404 12.91 1.66 -6.26
CA HIS A 404 13.67 1.66 -5.01
C HIS A 404 12.80 2.08 -3.81
N GLY A 405 11.92 3.05 -4.04
CA GLY A 405 10.97 3.55 -3.06
C GLY A 405 9.95 2.53 -2.55
N ASN A 406 9.31 1.79 -3.46
CA ASN A 406 8.35 0.72 -3.12
C ASN A 406 9.02 -0.46 -2.39
N ARG A 407 10.36 -0.55 -2.45
CA ARG A 407 11.18 -1.61 -1.85
C ARG A 407 11.86 -1.22 -0.54
N GLY A 408 11.60 -0.03 -0.03
CA GLY A 408 12.25 0.47 1.19
C GLY A 408 13.73 0.85 1.02
N LYS A 409 14.27 0.86 -0.21
CA LYS A 409 15.69 1.18 -0.48
C LYS A 409 15.89 2.69 -0.66
N PHE A 410 15.64 3.48 0.40
CA PHE A 410 15.60 4.95 0.32
C PHE A 410 16.96 5.58 0.02
N THR A 411 18.07 4.98 0.46
CA THR A 411 19.43 5.44 0.15
C THR A 411 19.71 5.38 -1.34
N GLU A 412 19.40 4.25 -1.97
CA GLU A 412 19.53 4.08 -3.42
C GLU A 412 18.56 4.98 -4.19
N MET A 413 17.33 5.15 -3.69
CA MET A 413 16.37 6.10 -4.25
C MET A 413 16.93 7.53 -4.28
N MET A 414 17.56 7.98 -3.19
CA MET A 414 18.16 9.31 -3.11
C MET A 414 19.44 9.43 -3.95
N LYS A 415 20.23 8.35 -4.10
CA LYS A 415 21.33 8.33 -5.08
C LYS A 415 20.82 8.53 -6.50
N VAL A 416 19.76 7.83 -6.89
CA VAL A 416 19.11 8.02 -8.20
C VAL A 416 18.59 9.47 -8.37
N PHE A 417 18.12 10.09 -7.29
CA PHE A 417 17.72 11.51 -7.32
C PHE A 417 18.90 12.47 -7.52
N GLU A 418 20.06 12.20 -6.91
CA GLU A 418 21.29 12.94 -7.17
C GLU A 418 21.83 12.67 -8.58
N ASP A 419 21.68 11.45 -9.10
CA ASP A 419 22.05 11.09 -10.48
C ASP A 419 21.25 11.89 -11.51
N ILE A 420 19.98 12.23 -11.23
CA ILE A 420 19.21 13.15 -12.08
C ILE A 420 19.93 14.50 -12.20
N LYS A 421 20.47 15.03 -11.09
CA LYS A 421 21.16 16.33 -11.04
C LYS A 421 22.50 16.27 -11.79
N THR A 422 23.26 15.19 -11.65
CA THR A 422 24.58 15.02 -12.30
C THR A 422 24.48 14.73 -13.80
N CYS A 423 23.40 14.07 -14.25
CA CYS A 423 23.17 13.71 -15.66
C CYS A 423 22.59 14.85 -16.51
N GLY A 424 22.51 16.08 -15.98
CA GLY A 424 21.97 17.24 -16.71
C GLY A 424 20.46 17.19 -16.94
N CYS A 425 19.73 16.30 -16.26
CA CYS A 425 18.28 16.24 -16.28
C CYS A 425 17.70 17.20 -15.22
N THR A 426 16.57 17.85 -15.51
CA THR A 426 15.87 18.67 -14.52
C THR A 426 14.74 17.87 -13.86
N PRO A 427 14.71 17.74 -12.52
CA PRO A 427 13.58 17.15 -11.81
C PRO A 427 12.28 17.87 -12.16
N ASP A 428 11.26 17.11 -12.56
CA ASP A 428 9.93 17.64 -12.84
C ASP A 428 8.97 17.41 -11.67
N ILE A 429 7.75 17.93 -11.78
CA ILE A 429 6.74 17.78 -10.72
C ILE A 429 6.40 16.30 -10.44
N VAL A 430 6.54 15.43 -11.45
CA VAL A 430 6.29 13.99 -11.30
C VAL A 430 7.40 13.35 -10.48
N THR A 431 8.66 13.76 -10.64
CA THR A 431 9.79 13.34 -9.80
C THR A 431 9.51 13.65 -8.33
N TRP A 432 9.21 14.91 -8.02
CA TRP A 432 8.92 15.33 -6.64
C TRP A 432 7.71 14.63 -6.05
N ASN A 433 6.59 14.54 -6.80
CA ASN A 433 5.39 13.84 -6.34
C ASN A 433 5.64 12.34 -6.11
N THR A 434 6.49 11.70 -6.92
CA THR A 434 6.85 10.28 -6.75
C THR A 434 7.63 10.06 -5.46
N ILE A 435 8.62 10.91 -5.17
CA ILE A 435 9.40 10.85 -3.92
C ILE A 435 8.50 11.09 -2.71
N LEU A 436 7.65 12.12 -2.75
CA LEU A 436 6.70 12.44 -1.68
C LEU A 436 5.70 11.32 -1.44
N ALA A 437 5.16 10.70 -2.51
CA ALA A 437 4.23 9.59 -2.41
C ALA A 437 4.90 8.34 -1.82
N VAL A 438 6.14 8.03 -2.22
CA VAL A 438 6.91 6.90 -1.68
C VAL A 438 7.21 7.09 -0.19
N PHE A 439 7.79 8.22 0.21
CA PHE A 439 8.07 8.47 1.63
C PHE A 439 6.77 8.52 2.44
N GLY A 440 5.71 9.04 1.85
CA GLY A 440 4.37 9.04 2.42
C GLY A 440 3.78 7.65 2.64
N GLN A 441 3.88 6.73 1.68
CA GLN A 441 3.40 5.35 1.82
C GLN A 441 4.14 4.60 2.92
N ASN A 442 5.42 4.91 3.12
CA ASN A 442 6.27 4.28 4.13
C ASN A 442 6.26 5.00 5.50
N GLY A 443 5.45 6.04 5.66
CA GLY A 443 5.28 6.74 6.93
C GLY A 443 6.47 7.60 7.37
N MET A 444 7.37 7.99 6.46
CA MET A 444 8.58 8.78 6.75
C MET A 444 8.31 10.29 6.68
N ASP A 445 7.67 10.83 7.70
CA ASP A 445 7.19 12.22 7.74
C ASP A 445 8.31 13.28 7.79
N SER A 446 9.49 12.97 8.32
CA SER A 446 10.67 13.86 8.31
C SER A 446 11.20 14.08 6.90
N GLU A 447 11.36 13.00 6.14
CA GLU A 447 11.87 13.02 4.78
C GLU A 447 10.88 13.68 3.82
N VAL A 448 9.57 13.43 3.98
CA VAL A 448 8.52 14.15 3.24
C VAL A 448 8.66 15.66 3.43
N SER A 449 8.90 16.12 4.67
CA SER A 449 9.09 17.55 4.93
C SER A 449 10.41 18.08 4.37
N GLY A 450 11.49 17.30 4.43
CA GLY A 450 12.79 17.65 3.86
C GLY A 450 12.68 17.86 2.35
N VAL A 451 12.13 16.87 1.64
CA VAL A 451 11.89 16.90 0.20
C VAL A 451 10.97 18.04 -0.20
N PHE A 452 9.92 18.33 0.57
CA PHE A 452 9.03 19.46 0.27
C PHE A 452 9.72 20.82 0.46
N LYS A 453 10.59 20.96 1.48
CA LYS A 453 11.43 22.16 1.64
C LYS A 453 12.44 22.29 0.51
N GLU A 454 13.06 21.19 0.10
CA GLU A 454 14.01 21.17 -1.02
C GLU A 454 13.31 21.53 -2.33
N MET A 455 12.10 21.02 -2.60
CA MET A 455 11.27 21.41 -3.73
C MET A 455 10.96 22.92 -3.72
N LYS A 456 10.55 23.47 -2.57
CA LYS A 456 10.29 24.92 -2.42
C LYS A 456 11.56 25.73 -2.66
N ARG A 457 12.71 25.31 -2.12
CA ARG A 457 14.01 25.96 -2.33
C ARG A 457 14.43 25.90 -3.80
N TRP A 458 14.33 24.74 -4.45
CA TRP A 458 14.68 24.55 -5.86
C TRP A 458 13.84 25.42 -6.79
N VAL A 459 12.53 25.55 -6.49
CA VAL A 459 11.64 26.46 -7.22
C VAL A 459 12.05 27.92 -7.01
N SER A 460 12.38 28.33 -5.78
CA SER A 460 12.79 29.70 -5.46
C SER A 460 14.14 30.08 -6.07
N GLU A 461 15.14 29.18 -6.02
CA GLU A 461 16.49 29.41 -6.57
C GLU A 461 16.51 29.50 -8.10
N LYS A 462 15.71 28.67 -8.80
CA LYS A 462 15.60 28.73 -10.27
C LYS A 462 14.61 29.77 -10.81
N LEU A 463 13.75 30.33 -9.96
CA LEU A 463 12.93 31.50 -10.32
C LEU A 463 13.81 32.74 -10.57
N LEU A 464 14.97 32.81 -9.91
CA LEU A 464 15.91 33.93 -9.97
C LEU A 464 16.85 33.89 -11.19
N THR A 465 17.04 32.73 -11.82
CA THR A 465 18.10 32.57 -12.82
C THR A 465 17.64 32.38 -14.26
N GLU A 466 16.61 31.58 -14.60
CA GLU A 466 16.40 31.32 -16.05
C GLU A 466 15.07 30.66 -16.54
N MET A 467 13.95 30.64 -15.80
CA MET A 467 12.71 30.00 -16.31
C MET A 467 11.41 30.80 -16.16
N LYS A 468 10.86 31.22 -17.31
CA LYS A 468 9.45 31.63 -17.53
C LYS A 468 8.44 30.47 -17.54
N ASP A 469 8.87 29.21 -17.40
CA ASP A 469 7.99 28.05 -17.44
C ASP A 469 7.63 27.60 -16.01
N GLY A 470 6.41 27.88 -15.58
CA GLY A 470 5.85 27.52 -14.26
C GLY A 470 5.66 26.02 -14.01
N ARG A 471 6.51 25.15 -14.55
CA ARG A 471 6.36 23.68 -14.56
C ARG A 471 6.68 22.97 -13.24
N CYS A 472 7.35 23.62 -12.30
CA CYS A 472 7.75 23.00 -11.01
C CYS A 472 7.12 23.63 -9.77
N LYS A 473 6.15 24.56 -9.92
CA LYS A 473 5.39 25.05 -8.76
C LYS A 473 4.53 23.91 -8.19
N PRO A 474 4.44 23.74 -6.86
CA PRO A 474 3.56 22.74 -6.27
C PRO A 474 2.14 22.90 -6.81
N ASN A 475 1.60 21.84 -7.40
CA ASN A 475 0.24 21.79 -7.94
C ASN A 475 -0.68 21.01 -6.99
N GLU A 476 -1.95 20.92 -7.34
CA GLU A 476 -2.98 20.18 -6.58
C GLU A 476 -2.54 18.74 -6.26
N SER A 477 -1.94 18.04 -7.22
CA SER A 477 -1.43 16.68 -7.03
C SER A 477 -0.30 16.60 -6.00
N THR A 478 0.56 17.62 -5.91
CA THR A 478 1.59 17.73 -4.87
C THR A 478 0.96 17.86 -3.48
N TYR A 479 -0.04 18.73 -3.30
CA TYR A 479 -0.74 18.89 -2.02
C TYR A 479 -1.54 17.66 -1.62
N SER A 480 -2.25 17.04 -2.56
CA SER A 480 -2.97 15.77 -2.32
C SER A 480 -2.00 14.65 -1.89
N SER A 481 -0.85 14.53 -2.56
CA SER A 481 0.18 13.54 -2.21
C SER A 481 0.77 13.81 -0.82
N LEU A 482 1.02 15.08 -0.46
CA LEU A 482 1.50 15.48 0.86
C LEU A 482 0.47 15.20 1.96
N LEU A 483 -0.81 15.50 1.71
CA LEU A 483 -1.89 15.20 2.66
C LEU A 483 -1.97 13.70 2.92
N HIS A 484 -1.91 12.86 1.88
CA HIS A 484 -1.87 11.40 2.03
C HIS A 484 -0.59 10.92 2.73
N ALA A 485 0.56 11.55 2.45
CA ALA A 485 1.84 11.22 3.08
C ALA A 485 1.85 11.50 4.58
N TYR A 486 1.45 12.71 4.99
CA TYR A 486 1.34 13.07 6.40
C TYR A 486 0.23 12.28 7.12
N ALA A 487 -0.85 11.93 6.41
CA ALA A 487 -1.89 11.06 6.93
C ALA A 487 -1.40 9.63 7.22
N ASN A 488 -0.48 9.09 6.43
CA ASN A 488 0.09 7.76 6.68
C ASN A 488 1.18 7.81 7.77
N GLY A 489 2.03 8.84 7.78
CA GLY A 489 3.07 9.05 8.79
C GLY A 489 2.59 9.52 10.17
N LYS A 490 1.27 9.54 10.43
CA LYS A 490 0.64 9.98 11.69
C LYS A 490 1.01 11.41 12.16
N ALA A 491 1.59 12.25 11.30
CA ALA A 491 1.96 13.63 11.61
C ALA A 491 0.75 14.58 11.50
N ILE A 492 -0.17 14.53 12.47
CA ILE A 492 -1.44 15.28 12.46
C ILE A 492 -1.21 16.80 12.43
N GLU A 493 -0.26 17.31 13.22
CA GLU A 493 0.02 18.75 13.30
C GLU A 493 0.51 19.31 11.96
N ARG A 494 1.38 18.58 11.27
CA ARG A 494 1.89 18.96 9.94
C ARG A 494 0.81 18.90 8.88
N MET A 495 -0.07 17.89 8.97
CA MET A 495 -1.25 17.79 8.09
C MET A 495 -2.20 18.98 8.28
N GLN A 496 -2.42 19.42 9.53
CA GLN A 496 -3.21 20.63 9.83
C GLN A 496 -2.52 21.90 9.34
N ALA A 497 -1.22 22.07 9.58
CA ALA A 497 -0.46 23.22 9.07
C ALA A 497 -0.50 23.29 7.53
N LEU A 498 -0.43 22.15 6.84
CA LEU A 498 -0.59 22.08 5.39
C LEU A 498 -2.00 22.47 4.95
N ALA A 499 -3.04 22.03 5.67
CA ALA A 499 -4.41 22.43 5.39
C ALA A 499 -4.59 23.96 5.54
N GLU A 500 -4.05 24.57 6.59
CA GLU A 500 -4.06 26.04 6.78
C GLU A 500 -3.23 26.76 5.69
N GLU A 501 -2.09 26.19 5.25
CA GLU A 501 -1.34 26.70 4.09
C GLU A 501 -2.17 26.62 2.80
N ILE A 502 -3.00 25.59 2.64
CA ILE A 502 -3.91 25.43 1.50
C ILE A 502 -5.04 26.46 1.56
N TYR A 503 -5.65 26.71 2.73
CA TYR A 503 -6.72 27.69 2.93
C TYR A 503 -6.27 29.15 2.78
N SER A 504 -5.05 29.47 3.23
CA SER A 504 -4.53 30.84 3.25
C SER A 504 -4.02 31.36 1.89
N ARG A 505 -3.99 30.52 0.84
CA ARG A 505 -3.57 30.93 -0.49
C ARG A 505 -4.61 31.83 -1.15
N LYS A 506 -4.27 33.12 -1.16
CA LYS A 506 -5.06 34.33 -1.46
C LYS A 506 -5.78 34.42 -2.82
N ASN A 507 -5.99 33.33 -3.56
CA ASN A 507 -6.73 33.36 -4.81
C ASN A 507 -7.81 32.30 -5.00
N GLY A 508 -8.02 31.32 -4.09
CA GLY A 508 -9.19 30.42 -4.09
C GLY A 508 -9.47 29.56 -5.34
N SER A 509 -8.82 29.82 -6.47
CA SER A 509 -9.15 29.29 -7.81
C SER A 509 -8.40 28.00 -8.16
N CYS A 510 -7.55 27.50 -7.26
CA CYS A 510 -6.74 26.30 -7.45
C CYS A 510 -7.09 25.17 -6.47
N LEU A 511 -8.17 25.30 -5.70
CA LEU A 511 -8.67 24.20 -4.88
C LEU A 511 -9.66 23.38 -5.70
N ASP A 512 -9.18 22.28 -6.27
CA ASP A 512 -10.03 21.30 -6.92
C ASP A 512 -10.77 20.43 -5.89
N ILE A 513 -11.95 19.95 -6.28
CA ILE A 513 -12.79 19.06 -5.47
C ILE A 513 -12.05 17.77 -5.07
N THR A 514 -11.04 17.35 -5.84
CA THR A 514 -10.20 16.18 -5.54
C THR A 514 -9.37 16.36 -4.27
N THR A 515 -8.80 17.55 -4.04
CA THR A 515 -8.01 17.86 -2.83
C THR A 515 -8.92 17.94 -1.61
N LEU A 516 -10.08 18.58 -1.73
CA LEU A 516 -11.09 18.65 -0.66
C LEU A 516 -11.64 17.25 -0.30
N ASN A 517 -11.91 16.40 -1.30
CA ASN A 517 -12.33 15.02 -1.08
C ASN A 517 -11.25 14.17 -0.39
N ALA A 518 -9.98 14.35 -0.76
CA ALA A 518 -8.86 13.70 -0.09
C ALA A 518 -8.79 14.12 1.39
N MET A 519 -8.93 15.42 1.68
CA MET A 519 -8.99 15.92 3.06
C MET A 519 -10.16 15.31 3.83
N VAL A 520 -11.39 15.34 3.29
CA VAL A 520 -12.57 14.72 3.92
C VAL A 520 -12.35 13.22 4.18
N SER A 521 -11.77 12.48 3.21
CA SER A 521 -11.47 11.06 3.36
C SER A 521 -10.42 10.78 4.45
N ILE A 522 -9.37 11.61 4.51
CA ILE A 522 -8.27 11.49 5.47
C ILE A 522 -8.75 11.84 6.89
N TYR A 523 -9.31 13.04 7.07
CA TYR A 523 -9.83 13.49 8.36
C TYR A 523 -11.00 12.62 8.83
N GLY A 524 -11.84 12.14 7.92
CA GLY A 524 -12.94 11.22 8.21
C GLY A 524 -12.47 9.85 8.71
N ARG A 525 -11.41 9.28 8.11
CA ARG A 525 -10.78 8.04 8.61
C ARG A 525 -10.19 8.21 10.01
N ARG A 526 -9.69 9.40 10.35
CA ARG A 526 -9.16 9.75 11.68
C ARG A 526 -10.21 10.25 12.68
N GLN A 527 -11.50 10.22 12.32
CA GLN A 527 -12.61 10.65 13.17
C GLN A 527 -12.52 12.12 13.62
N MET A 528 -11.89 13.00 12.82
CA MET A 528 -11.79 14.44 13.10
C MET A 528 -13.01 15.20 12.56
N ILE A 529 -14.18 14.99 13.20
CA ILE A 529 -15.49 15.48 12.71
C ILE A 529 -15.53 17.01 12.55
N ALA A 530 -14.94 17.77 13.49
CA ALA A 530 -14.95 19.23 13.45
C ALA A 530 -14.27 19.79 12.19
N LYS A 531 -13.08 19.29 11.84
CA LYS A 531 -12.34 19.70 10.64
C LYS A 531 -13.05 19.27 9.35
N VAL A 532 -13.66 18.08 9.33
CA VAL A 532 -14.47 17.64 8.17
C VAL A 532 -15.68 18.56 7.95
N ASN A 533 -16.37 18.96 9.01
CA ASN A 533 -17.51 19.88 8.91
C ASN A 533 -17.06 21.29 8.46
N GLU A 534 -15.89 21.76 8.90
CA GLU A 534 -15.27 23.00 8.41
C GLU A 534 -15.00 22.93 6.90
N ILE A 535 -14.41 21.82 6.42
CA ILE A 535 -14.20 21.56 4.98
C ILE A 535 -15.53 21.57 4.22
N MET A 536 -16.57 20.91 4.75
CA MET A 536 -17.88 20.85 4.11
C MET A 536 -18.57 22.21 4.04
N LYS A 537 -18.40 23.05 5.07
CA LYS A 537 -18.88 24.44 5.06
C LYS A 537 -18.14 25.26 4.00
N PHE A 538 -16.81 25.15 3.94
CA PHE A 538 -16.00 25.79 2.90
C PHE A 538 -16.41 25.33 1.49
N MET A 539 -16.69 24.03 1.30
CA MET A 539 -17.20 23.50 0.03
C MET A 539 -18.52 24.16 -0.37
N GLY A 540 -19.46 24.30 0.58
CA GLY A 540 -20.74 24.95 0.35
C GLY A 540 -20.63 26.44 0.03
N GLU A 541 -19.82 27.19 0.79
CA GLU A 541 -19.60 28.63 0.61
C GLU A 541 -18.93 28.98 -0.74
N ASN A 542 -18.09 28.08 -1.26
CA ASN A 542 -17.40 28.26 -2.54
C ASN A 542 -18.11 27.56 -3.72
N GLY A 543 -19.33 27.06 -3.53
CA GLY A 543 -20.14 26.48 -4.61
C GLY A 543 -19.67 25.09 -5.10
N PHE A 544 -18.82 24.38 -4.35
CA PHE A 544 -18.45 23.01 -4.68
C PHE A 544 -19.59 22.04 -4.34
N THR A 545 -20.05 21.29 -5.33
CA THR A 545 -21.07 20.26 -5.13
C THR A 545 -20.41 18.97 -4.60
N PRO A 546 -20.79 18.45 -3.42
CA PRO A 546 -20.20 17.23 -2.90
C PRO A 546 -20.43 16.04 -3.85
N SER A 547 -19.35 15.34 -4.17
CA SER A 547 -19.37 14.15 -5.02
C SER A 547 -19.86 12.92 -4.26
N LEU A 548 -20.20 11.83 -4.98
CA LEU A 548 -20.47 10.51 -4.39
C LEU A 548 -19.36 10.07 -3.41
N THR A 549 -18.09 10.34 -3.74
CA THR A 549 -16.93 10.02 -2.87
C THR A 549 -16.89 10.85 -1.59
N THR A 550 -17.35 12.10 -1.64
CA THR A 550 -17.48 12.98 -0.47
C THR A 550 -18.55 12.43 0.47
N TYR A 551 -19.75 12.15 -0.07
CA TYR A 551 -20.86 11.56 0.67
C TYR A 551 -20.51 10.21 1.30
N ASN A 552 -19.89 9.31 0.54
CA ASN A 552 -19.45 8.01 1.07
C ASN A 552 -18.39 8.18 2.18
N SER A 553 -17.47 9.13 2.06
CA SER A 553 -16.48 9.42 3.11
C SER A 553 -17.12 9.97 4.39
N LEU A 554 -18.12 10.85 4.27
CA LEU A 554 -18.87 11.39 5.39
C LEU A 554 -19.72 10.32 6.09
N MET A 555 -20.48 9.52 5.33
CA MET A 555 -21.25 8.40 5.87
C MET A 555 -20.33 7.41 6.58
N SER A 556 -19.16 7.11 5.99
CA SER A 556 -18.15 6.22 6.55
C SER A 556 -17.55 6.80 7.84
N MET A 557 -17.30 8.11 7.91
CA MET A 557 -16.88 8.78 9.14
C MET A 557 -17.94 8.64 10.25
N TYR A 558 -19.18 9.05 9.97
CA TYR A 558 -20.26 9.01 10.97
C TYR A 558 -20.64 7.59 11.38
N SER A 559 -20.53 6.60 10.49
CA SER A 559 -20.79 5.18 10.80
C SER A 559 -19.89 4.61 11.92
N ARG A 560 -18.71 5.21 12.14
CA ARG A 560 -17.75 4.82 13.20
C ARG A 560 -17.80 5.75 14.42
N SER A 561 -18.58 6.82 14.33
CA SER A 561 -18.80 7.78 15.42
C SER A 561 -19.98 7.34 16.30
N GLU A 562 -20.12 7.94 17.48
CA GLU A 562 -21.28 7.72 18.36
C GLU A 562 -22.58 8.18 17.70
N ASN A 563 -22.51 9.16 16.81
CA ASN A 563 -23.65 9.67 16.06
C ASN A 563 -23.80 8.95 14.70
N PHE A 564 -23.94 7.63 14.73
CA PHE A 564 -24.11 6.82 13.53
C PHE A 564 -25.41 7.10 12.78
N GLY A 565 -26.44 7.63 13.45
CA GLY A 565 -27.71 8.04 12.84
C GLY A 565 -27.53 9.11 11.75
N LYS A 566 -26.57 10.02 11.92
CA LYS A 566 -26.20 11.00 10.90
C LYS A 566 -25.77 10.36 9.57
N SER A 567 -25.29 9.11 9.56
CA SER A 567 -24.97 8.42 8.31
C SER A 567 -26.20 8.19 7.43
N GLU A 568 -27.37 7.91 8.01
CA GLU A 568 -28.62 7.81 7.27
C GLU A 568 -29.16 9.17 6.85
N GLU A 569 -29.02 10.19 7.70
CA GLU A 569 -29.39 11.58 7.34
C GLU A 569 -28.61 12.05 6.10
N ILE A 570 -27.32 11.73 6.04
CA ILE A 570 -26.45 12.06 4.90
C ILE A 570 -26.86 11.27 3.64
N LEU A 571 -27.28 10.01 3.78
CA LEU A 571 -27.83 9.23 2.67
C LEU A 571 -29.13 9.86 2.13
N LYS A 572 -29.98 10.38 3.00
CA LYS A 572 -31.21 11.10 2.62
C LYS A 572 -30.89 12.45 1.97
N ASP A 573 -29.95 13.22 2.51
CA ASP A 573 -29.49 14.48 1.91
C ASP A 573 -28.94 14.26 0.50
N MET A 574 -28.18 13.18 0.31
CA MET A 574 -27.64 12.77 -0.99
C MET A 574 -28.75 12.52 -2.02
N LEU A 575 -29.81 11.81 -1.62
CA LEU A 575 -30.99 11.56 -2.46
C LEU A 575 -31.75 12.86 -2.78
N VAL A 576 -31.96 13.73 -1.80
CA VAL A 576 -32.64 15.02 -1.97
C VAL A 576 -31.88 15.93 -2.93
N LYS A 577 -30.55 15.93 -2.87
CA LYS A 577 -29.67 16.68 -3.79
C LYS A 577 -29.48 16.01 -5.16
N GLY A 578 -30.20 14.92 -5.43
CA GLY A 578 -30.20 14.25 -6.72
C GLY A 578 -28.95 13.42 -7.03
N VAL A 579 -28.09 13.15 -6.03
CA VAL A 579 -26.93 12.26 -6.19
C VAL A 579 -27.40 10.83 -5.94
N LYS A 580 -27.28 9.94 -6.93
CA LYS A 580 -27.74 8.54 -6.82
C LYS A 580 -26.80 7.73 -5.92
N PRO A 581 -27.30 7.12 -4.81
CA PRO A 581 -26.52 6.22 -3.98
C PRO A 581 -26.07 4.97 -4.75
N ASP A 582 -24.89 4.47 -4.39
CA ASP A 582 -24.37 3.21 -4.91
C ASP A 582 -24.43 2.10 -3.83
N VAL A 583 -23.94 0.91 -4.18
CA VAL A 583 -23.84 -0.22 -3.24
C VAL A 583 -23.03 0.15 -2.00
N ILE A 584 -22.00 1.00 -2.13
CA ILE A 584 -21.13 1.40 -1.02
C ILE A 584 -21.88 2.33 -0.06
N SER A 585 -22.67 3.28 -0.58
CA SER A 585 -23.51 4.18 0.21
C SER A 585 -24.46 3.42 1.14
N TYR A 586 -25.25 2.50 0.58
CA TYR A 586 -26.18 1.67 1.38
C TYR A 586 -25.44 0.72 2.32
N ASN A 587 -24.37 0.05 1.87
CA ASN A 587 -23.59 -0.85 2.72
C ASN A 587 -22.98 -0.12 3.92
N THR A 588 -22.57 1.14 3.77
CA THR A 588 -21.99 1.94 4.86
C THR A 588 -23.02 2.22 5.95
N VAL A 589 -24.27 2.55 5.58
CA VAL A 589 -25.36 2.77 6.54
C VAL A 589 -25.83 1.45 7.17
N ILE A 590 -25.93 0.37 6.38
CA ILE A 590 -26.22 -0.97 6.89
C ILE A 590 -25.15 -1.37 7.92
N PHE A 591 -23.87 -1.17 7.62
CA PHE A 591 -22.76 -1.42 8.55
C PHE A 591 -22.89 -0.58 9.83
N ALA A 592 -23.25 0.70 9.71
CA ALA A 592 -23.44 1.61 10.85
C ALA A 592 -24.51 1.08 11.83
N TYR A 593 -25.65 0.62 11.33
CA TYR A 593 -26.71 0.04 12.17
C TYR A 593 -26.34 -1.36 12.69
N SER A 594 -25.74 -2.19 11.84
CA SER A 594 -25.42 -3.58 12.19
C SER A 594 -24.29 -3.68 13.23
N ARG A 595 -23.31 -2.77 13.20
CA ARG A 595 -22.25 -2.68 14.23
C ARG A 595 -22.78 -2.28 15.60
N ASN A 596 -23.86 -1.50 15.64
CA ASN A 596 -24.46 -1.01 16.88
C ASN A 596 -25.66 -1.86 17.34
N GLY A 597 -25.77 -3.11 16.85
CA GLY A 597 -26.81 -4.08 17.26
C GLY A 597 -28.22 -3.78 16.73
N ARG A 598 -28.41 -2.76 15.88
CA ARG A 598 -29.71 -2.31 15.36
C ARG A 598 -30.08 -3.01 14.05
N MET A 599 -30.25 -4.34 14.13
CA MET A 599 -30.47 -5.20 12.95
C MET A 599 -31.81 -4.94 12.24
N ARG A 600 -32.82 -4.42 12.95
CA ARG A 600 -34.12 -4.05 12.36
C ARG A 600 -33.98 -2.88 11.41
N GLU A 601 -33.30 -1.82 11.86
CA GLU A 601 -33.02 -0.64 11.05
C GLU A 601 -32.10 -0.98 9.87
N ALA A 602 -31.08 -1.84 10.09
CA ALA A 602 -30.23 -2.34 9.00
C ALA A 602 -31.04 -3.09 7.92
N SER A 603 -32.00 -3.93 8.33
CA SER A 603 -32.88 -4.68 7.41
C SER A 603 -33.82 -3.76 6.62
N ARG A 604 -34.31 -2.67 7.24
CA ARG A 604 -35.09 -1.64 6.55
C ARG A 604 -34.28 -0.97 5.45
N VAL A 605 -33.02 -0.60 5.75
CA VAL A 605 -32.13 0.03 4.76
C VAL A 605 -31.77 -0.94 3.63
N PHE A 606 -31.60 -2.23 3.92
CA PHE A 606 -31.41 -3.27 2.90
C PHE A 606 -32.62 -3.41 1.98
N THR A 607 -33.84 -3.35 2.53
CA THR A 607 -35.08 -3.41 1.74
C THR A 607 -35.16 -2.19 0.81
N ALA A 608 -34.90 -0.99 1.33
CA ALA A 608 -34.84 0.23 0.53
C ALA A 608 -33.79 0.15 -0.60
N MET A 609 -32.64 -0.48 -0.34
CA MET A 609 -31.62 -0.73 -1.38
C MET A 609 -32.18 -1.60 -2.50
N THR A 610 -32.87 -2.70 -2.18
CA THR A 610 -33.46 -3.59 -3.18
C THR A 610 -34.63 -2.96 -3.94
N GLU A 611 -35.48 -2.18 -3.27
CA GLU A 611 -36.59 -1.44 -3.88
C GLU A 611 -36.09 -0.33 -4.81
N SER A 612 -34.94 0.27 -4.49
CA SER A 612 -34.27 1.24 -5.36
C SER A 612 -33.60 0.61 -6.61
N GLY A 613 -33.72 -0.71 -6.79
CA GLY A 613 -33.18 -1.45 -7.93
C GLY A 613 -31.68 -1.72 -7.85
N ILE A 614 -31.05 -1.52 -6.69
CA ILE A 614 -29.62 -1.77 -6.48
C ILE A 614 -29.45 -3.21 -6.02
N VAL A 615 -28.73 -4.00 -6.81
CA VAL A 615 -28.48 -5.43 -6.52
C VAL A 615 -27.48 -5.55 -5.35
N PRO A 616 -27.85 -6.24 -4.25
CA PRO A 616 -26.93 -6.49 -3.14
C PRO A 616 -25.71 -7.31 -3.56
N SER A 617 -24.55 -6.92 -3.06
CA SER A 617 -23.28 -7.62 -3.33
C SER A 617 -22.94 -8.63 -2.23
N VAL A 618 -21.91 -9.46 -2.47
CA VAL A 618 -21.35 -10.35 -1.44
C VAL A 618 -20.97 -9.58 -0.17
N VAL A 619 -20.44 -8.35 -0.31
CA VAL A 619 -20.08 -7.49 0.83
C VAL A 619 -21.31 -7.09 1.66
N THR A 620 -22.45 -6.87 1.00
CA THR A 620 -23.72 -6.51 1.66
C THR A 620 -24.19 -7.65 2.56
N TYR A 621 -24.26 -8.88 2.03
CA TYR A 621 -24.64 -10.05 2.82
C TYR A 621 -23.61 -10.39 3.91
N ASN A 622 -22.31 -10.30 3.61
CA ASN A 622 -21.26 -10.53 4.60
C ASN A 622 -21.33 -9.55 5.78
N THR A 623 -21.79 -8.31 5.56
CA THR A 623 -22.02 -7.35 6.64
C THR A 623 -23.07 -7.85 7.62
N PHE A 624 -24.20 -8.39 7.13
CA PHE A 624 -25.21 -9.01 7.98
C PHE A 624 -24.71 -10.29 8.65
N VAL A 625 -24.05 -11.19 7.91
CA VAL A 625 -23.51 -12.44 8.44
C VAL A 625 -22.50 -12.16 9.56
N ALA A 626 -21.58 -11.22 9.37
CA ALA A 626 -20.59 -10.85 10.37
C ALA A 626 -21.23 -10.24 11.62
N SER A 627 -22.26 -9.39 11.45
CA SER A 627 -22.98 -8.79 12.58
C SER A 627 -23.81 -9.81 13.36
N TYR A 628 -24.56 -10.69 12.69
CA TYR A 628 -25.30 -11.76 13.37
C TYR A 628 -24.34 -12.74 14.07
N ALA A 629 -23.22 -13.10 13.44
CA ALA A 629 -22.20 -13.95 14.05
C ALA A 629 -21.51 -13.30 15.25
N ALA A 630 -21.29 -11.98 15.24
CA ALA A 630 -20.74 -11.23 16.36
C ALA A 630 -21.69 -11.19 17.57
N GLU A 631 -23.01 -11.13 17.33
CA GLU A 631 -24.06 -11.16 18.36
C GLU A 631 -24.48 -12.60 18.74
N ALA A 632 -23.70 -13.62 18.35
CA ALA A 632 -23.97 -15.04 18.60
C ALA A 632 -25.28 -15.61 17.99
N MET A 633 -25.89 -14.88 17.06
CA MET A 633 -27.12 -15.25 16.34
C MET A 633 -26.81 -16.08 15.08
N PHE A 634 -26.27 -17.28 15.28
CA PHE A 634 -25.76 -18.11 14.18
C PHE A 634 -26.85 -18.65 13.25
N VAL A 635 -28.06 -18.91 13.76
CA VAL A 635 -29.18 -19.39 12.95
C VAL A 635 -29.56 -18.33 11.92
N GLU A 636 -29.72 -17.09 12.39
CA GLU A 636 -30.00 -15.94 11.54
C GLU A 636 -28.85 -15.65 10.57
N ALA A 637 -27.59 -15.83 10.99
CA ALA A 637 -26.43 -15.71 10.10
C ALA A 637 -26.46 -16.75 8.97
N ILE A 638 -26.81 -18.01 9.27
CA ILE A 638 -26.95 -19.10 8.30
C ILE A 638 -28.14 -18.85 7.36
N ASP A 639 -29.24 -18.30 7.87
CA ASP A 639 -30.41 -17.94 7.07
C ASP A 639 -30.08 -16.83 6.04
N VAL A 640 -29.23 -15.87 6.40
CA VAL A 640 -28.72 -14.86 5.45
C VAL A 640 -27.89 -15.51 4.33
N VAL A 641 -27.06 -16.52 4.64
CA VAL A 641 -26.30 -17.26 3.60
C VAL A 641 -27.25 -18.03 2.68
N ARG A 642 -28.28 -18.67 3.22
CA ARG A 642 -29.30 -19.36 2.41
C ARG A 642 -30.05 -18.37 1.50
N TYR A 643 -30.39 -17.19 2.03
CA TYR A 643 -31.03 -16.12 1.27
C TYR A 643 -30.12 -15.59 0.15
N MET A 644 -28.83 -15.43 0.42
CA MET A 644 -27.82 -15.00 -0.54
C MET A 644 -27.73 -15.97 -1.73
N VAL A 645 -27.65 -17.29 -1.47
CA VAL A 645 -27.64 -18.34 -2.50
C VAL A 645 -28.92 -18.34 -3.32
N LYS A 646 -30.08 -18.21 -2.66
CA LYS A 646 -31.40 -18.17 -3.33
C LYS A 646 -31.52 -17.01 -4.32
N HIS A 647 -30.91 -15.86 -4.04
CA HIS A 647 -30.93 -14.69 -4.90
C HIS A 647 -29.77 -14.67 -5.93
N GLY A 648 -29.12 -15.81 -6.15
CA GLY A 648 -28.07 -15.96 -7.17
C GLY A 648 -26.74 -15.28 -6.83
N CYS A 649 -26.56 -14.85 -5.58
CA CYS A 649 -25.29 -14.29 -5.11
C CYS A 649 -24.45 -15.43 -4.50
N LYS A 650 -23.28 -15.71 -5.07
CA LYS A 650 -22.44 -16.82 -4.61
C LYS A 650 -21.65 -16.42 -3.35
N PRO A 651 -21.80 -17.14 -2.22
CA PRO A 651 -20.95 -16.96 -1.05
C PRO A 651 -19.47 -17.16 -1.40
N ASN A 652 -18.58 -16.51 -0.65
CA ASN A 652 -17.15 -16.69 -0.80
C ASN A 652 -16.51 -17.15 0.52
N GLN A 653 -15.21 -17.43 0.49
CA GLN A 653 -14.45 -17.83 1.68
C GLN A 653 -14.66 -16.88 2.87
N SER A 654 -14.77 -15.57 2.64
CA SER A 654 -15.00 -14.58 3.71
C SER A 654 -16.36 -14.76 4.37
N THR A 655 -17.40 -15.15 3.63
CA THR A 655 -18.75 -15.40 4.16
C THR A 655 -18.72 -16.52 5.19
N TYR A 656 -18.10 -17.64 4.85
CA TYR A 656 -17.98 -18.81 5.73
C TYR A 656 -17.06 -18.54 6.91
N ASN A 657 -15.93 -17.83 6.67
CA ASN A 657 -15.00 -17.47 7.72
C ASN A 657 -15.63 -16.54 8.78
N CYS A 658 -16.57 -15.65 8.42
CA CYS A 658 -17.26 -14.81 9.41
C CYS A 658 -18.07 -15.64 10.41
N ILE A 659 -18.75 -16.69 9.96
CA ILE A 659 -19.53 -17.60 10.82
C ILE A 659 -18.60 -18.47 11.67
N VAL A 660 -17.57 -19.06 11.04
CA VAL A 660 -16.56 -19.86 11.72
C VAL A 660 -15.83 -19.05 12.80
N ASP A 661 -15.38 -17.83 12.48
CA ASP A 661 -14.73 -16.93 13.43
C ASP A 661 -15.67 -16.54 14.58
N GLY A 662 -16.96 -16.35 14.30
CA GLY A 662 -17.99 -16.15 15.35
C GLY A 662 -18.10 -17.34 16.31
N TYR A 663 -18.22 -18.57 15.80
CA TYR A 663 -18.26 -19.77 16.64
C TYR A 663 -16.96 -19.95 17.44
N CYS A 664 -15.81 -19.71 16.80
CA CYS A 664 -14.50 -19.79 17.44
C CYS A 664 -14.31 -18.75 18.55
N LYS A 665 -14.78 -17.51 18.36
CA LYS A 665 -14.74 -16.45 19.38
C LYS A 665 -15.54 -16.80 20.64
N LEU A 666 -16.61 -17.58 20.49
CA LEU A 666 -17.44 -18.06 21.61
C LEU A 666 -17.02 -19.45 22.13
N ASN A 667 -15.88 -19.98 21.67
CA ASN A 667 -15.36 -21.30 22.03
C ASN A 667 -16.31 -22.48 21.72
N ARG A 668 -17.25 -22.31 20.77
CA ARG A 668 -18.22 -23.33 20.33
C ARG A 668 -17.65 -24.15 19.16
N ARG A 669 -16.59 -24.91 19.42
CA ARG A 669 -15.76 -25.55 18.38
C ARG A 669 -16.45 -26.70 17.66
N ASP A 670 -17.16 -27.53 18.39
CA ASP A 670 -17.85 -28.69 17.82
C ASP A 670 -18.92 -28.22 16.83
N GLU A 671 -19.61 -27.12 17.15
CA GLU A 671 -20.56 -26.48 16.27
C GLU A 671 -19.90 -25.81 15.05
N ALA A 672 -18.70 -25.22 15.21
CA ALA A 672 -17.93 -24.70 14.09
C ALA A 672 -17.53 -25.82 13.11
N MET A 673 -17.06 -26.96 13.63
CA MET A 673 -16.73 -28.12 12.80
C MET A 673 -17.98 -28.76 12.17
N MET A 674 -19.09 -28.83 12.90
CA MET A 674 -20.38 -29.27 12.35
C MET A 674 -20.85 -28.36 11.22
N PHE A 675 -20.75 -27.04 11.37
CA PHE A 675 -21.07 -26.09 10.31
C PHE A 675 -20.22 -26.33 9.06
N VAL A 676 -18.89 -26.47 9.23
CA VAL A 676 -17.96 -26.72 8.11
C VAL A 676 -18.26 -28.05 7.42
N ASN A 677 -18.58 -29.10 8.17
CA ASN A 677 -18.98 -30.39 7.61
C ASN A 677 -20.31 -30.33 6.83
N ASN A 678 -21.21 -29.43 7.22
CA ASN A 678 -22.51 -29.23 6.58
C ASN A 678 -22.49 -28.16 5.46
N LEU A 679 -21.34 -27.54 5.14
CA LEU A 679 -21.25 -26.47 4.14
C LEU A 679 -21.78 -26.88 2.76
N ARG A 680 -21.50 -28.11 2.31
CA ARG A 680 -21.99 -28.61 1.01
C ARG A 680 -23.49 -28.82 0.94
N GLN A 681 -24.15 -28.98 2.09
CA GLN A 681 -25.61 -29.03 2.17
C GLN A 681 -26.22 -27.63 2.12
N LEU A 682 -25.48 -26.61 2.59
CA LEU A 682 -25.89 -25.21 2.59
C LEU A 682 -25.70 -24.54 1.22
N ASP A 683 -24.55 -24.79 0.58
CA ASP A 683 -24.20 -24.31 -0.75
C ASP A 683 -23.58 -25.46 -1.57
N PRO A 684 -24.33 -25.99 -2.56
CA PRO A 684 -23.85 -27.06 -3.43
C PRO A 684 -22.63 -26.70 -4.31
N HIS A 685 -22.29 -25.41 -4.44
CA HIS A 685 -21.21 -24.94 -5.32
C HIS A 685 -19.86 -24.75 -4.62
N VAL A 686 -19.75 -25.05 -3.32
CA VAL A 686 -18.51 -24.92 -2.54
C VAL A 686 -17.42 -25.86 -3.08
N SER A 687 -16.23 -25.30 -3.34
CA SER A 687 -15.08 -26.10 -3.77
C SER A 687 -14.45 -26.89 -2.61
N LYS A 688 -13.77 -27.99 -2.93
CA LYS A 688 -13.01 -28.78 -1.94
C LYS A 688 -11.93 -27.94 -1.25
N ASP A 689 -11.34 -26.98 -1.95
CA ASP A 689 -10.29 -26.09 -1.44
C ASP A 689 -10.85 -25.07 -0.45
N GLU A 690 -12.04 -24.50 -0.70
CA GLU A 690 -12.71 -23.59 0.24
C GLU A 690 -13.13 -24.30 1.53
N GLU A 691 -13.66 -25.51 1.41
CA GLU A 691 -13.98 -26.36 2.57
C GLU A 691 -12.72 -26.70 3.39
N SER A 692 -11.63 -27.09 2.70
CA SER A 692 -10.33 -27.38 3.34
C SER A 692 -9.75 -26.14 4.04
N ASN A 693 -9.89 -24.96 3.43
CA ASN A 693 -9.45 -23.70 4.00
C ASN A 693 -10.30 -23.26 5.20
N SER A 694 -11.62 -23.48 5.17
CA SER A 694 -12.50 -23.24 6.32
C SER A 694 -12.20 -24.20 7.47
N ARG A 695 -11.94 -25.49 7.19
CA ARG A 695 -11.44 -26.46 8.19
C ARG A 695 -10.09 -26.01 8.76
N ALA A 696 -9.17 -25.60 7.90
CA ALA A 696 -7.89 -25.06 8.30
C ALA A 696 -8.05 -23.75 9.11
N CYS A 697 -9.12 -22.98 8.91
CA CYS A 697 -9.45 -21.82 9.73
C CYS A 697 -9.92 -22.22 11.14
N VAL A 698 -10.74 -23.27 11.28
CA VAL A 698 -11.11 -23.84 12.60
C VAL A 698 -9.86 -24.39 13.31
N MET A 699 -8.99 -25.09 12.58
CA MET A 699 -7.70 -25.60 13.09
C MET A 699 -6.66 -24.50 13.34
N LYS A 700 -6.69 -23.39 12.58
CA LYS A 700 -5.89 -22.20 12.87
C LYS A 700 -6.45 -21.45 14.05
N CYS A 701 -7.77 -21.45 14.29
CA CYS A 701 -8.34 -20.96 15.53
C CYS A 701 -7.87 -21.79 16.73
N LEU A 702 -7.50 -23.08 16.60
CA LEU A 702 -6.74 -23.78 17.65
C LEU A 702 -5.36 -23.15 17.90
N SER A 703 -4.63 -22.74 16.86
CA SER A 703 -3.37 -21.99 17.01
C SER A 703 -3.56 -20.53 17.44
N TYR A 704 -4.67 -19.89 17.06
CA TYR A 704 -5.03 -18.51 17.40
C TYR A 704 -5.66 -18.42 18.79
N LEU A 705 -6.19 -19.53 19.32
CA LEU A 705 -6.60 -19.68 20.71
C LEU A 705 -5.39 -20.07 21.58
N LEU A 706 -4.40 -20.80 21.07
CA LEU A 706 -3.10 -20.93 21.74
C LEU A 706 -2.33 -19.59 21.75
N VAL A 707 -2.42 -18.79 20.68
CA VAL A 707 -1.85 -17.43 20.61
C VAL A 707 -2.73 -16.40 21.34
N ARG A 708 -4.05 -16.56 21.47
CA ARG A 708 -4.91 -15.72 22.33
C ARG A 708 -4.93 -16.14 23.79
N LEU A 709 -4.64 -17.39 24.13
CA LEU A 709 -4.31 -17.81 25.48
C LEU A 709 -2.90 -17.29 25.84
N ALA A 710 -1.98 -17.22 24.88
CA ALA A 710 -0.66 -16.57 25.02
C ALA A 710 -0.67 -15.03 24.87
N ALA A 711 -1.79 -14.41 24.48
CA ALA A 711 -1.94 -12.95 24.32
C ALA A 711 -3.19 -12.40 25.05
N GLY A 712 -3.68 -13.13 26.04
CA GLY A 712 -4.96 -12.89 26.70
C GLY A 712 -4.99 -13.31 28.16
N GLY A 713 -3.96 -13.00 28.94
CA GLY A 713 -4.21 -12.09 30.05
C GLY A 713 -4.09 -10.70 29.43
N TRP A 714 -5.15 -10.01 29.01
CA TRP A 714 -6.24 -9.55 29.85
C TRP A 714 -7.56 -9.42 29.06
N ARG A 715 -8.61 -10.07 29.61
CA ARG A 715 -10.04 -9.66 29.76
C ARG A 715 -10.85 -9.30 28.49
N LEU A 716 -12.13 -9.65 28.36
CA LEU A 716 -13.24 -9.42 29.30
C LEU A 716 -14.44 -10.34 29.01
N ALA A 717 -15.11 -10.80 30.07
CA ALA A 717 -16.56 -10.76 30.11
C ALA A 717 -16.96 -9.32 30.47
N THR A 718 -17.65 -8.62 29.57
CA THR A 718 -18.62 -7.56 29.94
C THR A 718 -19.64 -7.40 28.81
N PRO A 719 -20.95 -7.37 29.11
CA PRO A 719 -21.90 -6.54 28.42
C PRO A 719 -21.95 -5.19 29.14
N CYS A 720 -20.98 -4.31 28.88
CA CYS A 720 -21.08 -2.88 29.17
C CYS A 720 -19.92 -2.15 28.48
N ALA A 721 -20.10 -1.86 27.19
CA ALA A 721 -19.36 -0.79 26.53
C ALA A 721 -20.32 0.38 26.33
N ALA A 722 -20.61 1.07 27.43
CA ALA A 722 -20.95 2.49 27.39
C ALA A 722 -19.92 3.17 28.30
N GLN A 723 -19.18 4.15 27.76
CA GLN A 723 -18.16 4.98 28.40
C GLN A 723 -16.73 4.42 28.53
N ILE A 724 -16.01 4.25 27.41
CA ILE A 724 -14.63 4.77 27.31
C ILE A 724 -14.45 5.36 25.91
N ARG A 725 -15.06 6.52 25.71
CA ARG A 725 -14.60 7.54 24.78
C ARG A 725 -14.54 8.81 25.62
N ASN A 726 -13.40 9.04 26.27
CA ASN A 726 -12.86 10.35 26.64
C ASN A 726 -11.47 10.17 27.28
N ASP A 727 -10.54 10.96 26.76
CA ASP A 727 -9.33 11.51 27.39
C ASP A 727 -8.00 10.73 27.37
N GLU A 728 -7.26 10.88 26.27
CA GLU A 728 -5.88 11.39 26.33
C GLU A 728 -5.87 12.86 25.89
N LYS A 729 -6.38 13.75 26.76
CA LYS A 729 -5.97 15.15 26.88
C LYS A 729 -6.43 15.63 28.27
N LEU A 730 -5.55 15.58 29.26
CA LEU A 730 -5.54 16.59 30.33
C LEU A 730 -4.17 16.66 31.02
N PHE A 731 -3.16 17.18 30.32
CA PHE A 731 -2.20 18.04 31.01
C PHE A 731 -2.93 19.36 31.26
N HIS A 732 -3.15 19.66 32.55
CA HIS A 732 -3.86 20.80 33.14
C HIS A 732 -5.40 20.82 33.04
N ILE A 733 -6.08 20.61 34.18
CA ILE A 733 -6.97 21.60 34.85
C ILE A 733 -7.40 21.06 36.23
N LYS A 734 -7.22 21.91 37.25
CA LYS A 734 -7.74 21.79 38.64
C LYS A 734 -9.21 21.33 38.67
N LYS A 735 -9.57 20.46 39.63
CA LYS A 735 -10.90 20.52 40.24
C LYS A 735 -10.85 20.19 41.73
N LYS A 736 -11.69 20.95 42.45
CA LYS A 736 -11.84 21.05 43.90
C LYS A 736 -12.10 19.71 44.56
N PHE A 737 -11.49 19.55 45.74
CA PHE A 737 -11.89 18.62 46.77
C PHE A 737 -13.26 19.03 47.31
N ASP A 738 -14.21 18.09 47.29
CA ASP A 738 -15.15 17.95 48.41
C ASP A 738 -14.54 16.84 49.29
N GLU A 739 -14.29 17.19 50.55
CA GLU A 739 -13.81 16.29 51.60
C GLU A 739 -14.93 15.32 52.01
N ASP A 740 -14.54 14.19 52.59
CA ASP A 740 -15.35 13.09 53.12
C ASP A 740 -15.74 11.97 52.13
N ASP A 741 -14.81 11.03 51.91
CA ASP A 741 -15.10 9.58 52.03
C ASP A 741 -13.80 8.74 52.02
N ALA A 742 -13.73 7.74 52.91
CA ALA A 742 -12.53 6.96 53.24
C ALA A 742 -12.05 6.00 52.12
N PRO A 743 -10.74 5.65 52.06
CA PRO A 743 -10.18 4.87 50.94
C PRO A 743 -10.60 3.38 50.93
N PRO A 744 -10.71 2.76 49.74
CA PRO A 744 -11.13 1.36 49.59
C PRO A 744 -10.06 0.37 50.09
N LYS A 745 -10.49 -0.74 50.70
CA LYS A 745 -9.63 -1.84 51.18
C LYS A 745 -9.29 -2.82 50.04
N TYR A 746 -8.01 -3.07 49.77
CA TYR A 746 -7.52 -4.05 48.80
C TYR A 746 -7.29 -5.45 49.41
N GLN A 747 -7.48 -6.52 48.62
CA GLN A 747 -7.37 -7.92 49.06
C GLN A 747 -5.92 -8.47 49.04
N SER A 748 -5.07 -7.99 48.14
CA SER A 748 -3.63 -8.31 48.08
C SER A 748 -2.86 -7.17 47.42
N VAL A 749 -1.75 -6.76 48.03
CA VAL A 749 -0.86 -5.69 47.58
C VAL A 749 0.55 -6.25 47.35
N ALA A 750 1.11 -6.00 46.17
CA ALA A 750 2.44 -6.45 45.77
C ALA A 750 3.44 -5.30 45.78
N LEU A 751 4.57 -5.48 46.48
CA LEU A 751 5.71 -4.57 46.41
C LEU A 751 6.79 -5.18 45.49
N ILE A 752 7.16 -4.45 44.44
CA ILE A 752 8.19 -4.86 43.48
C ILE A 752 9.45 -4.04 43.73
N VAL A 753 10.54 -4.69 44.12
CA VAL A 753 11.85 -4.07 44.32
C VAL A 753 12.73 -4.41 43.13
N GLY A 754 13.11 -3.39 42.34
CA GLY A 754 13.87 -3.56 41.10
C GLY A 754 13.06 -3.34 39.81
N VAL A 755 12.01 -2.51 39.84
CA VAL A 755 11.12 -2.21 38.69
C VAL A 755 11.88 -1.75 37.43
N THR A 756 13.04 -1.11 37.58
CA THR A 756 13.88 -0.66 36.45
C THR A 756 14.64 -1.81 35.77
N GLY A 757 14.72 -2.98 36.40
CA GLY A 757 15.33 -4.19 35.87
C GLY A 757 14.44 -4.92 34.85
N ILE A 758 14.99 -5.94 34.20
CA ILE A 758 14.32 -6.67 33.12
C ILE A 758 13.02 -7.34 33.61
N VAL A 759 13.09 -8.14 34.67
CA VAL A 759 11.93 -8.87 35.22
C VAL A 759 11.03 -7.94 36.03
N GLY A 760 11.59 -6.95 36.75
CA GLY A 760 10.82 -5.98 37.52
C GLY A 760 9.89 -5.14 36.66
N ASN A 761 10.32 -4.77 35.45
CA ASN A 761 9.47 -4.08 34.49
C ASN A 761 8.30 -4.98 34.02
N SER A 762 8.57 -6.25 33.72
CA SER A 762 7.52 -7.22 33.35
C SER A 762 6.51 -7.47 34.48
N LEU A 763 6.97 -7.60 35.73
CA LEU A 763 6.08 -7.69 36.91
C LEU A 763 5.15 -6.47 37.02
N ALA A 764 5.68 -5.27 36.80
CA ALA A 764 4.90 -4.04 36.84
C ALA A 764 3.93 -3.89 35.66
N GLU A 765 4.27 -4.44 34.48
CA GLU A 765 3.37 -4.50 33.31
C GLU A 765 2.23 -5.53 33.52
N ILE A 766 2.50 -6.66 34.19
CA ILE A 766 1.54 -7.76 34.37
C ILE A 766 0.57 -7.50 35.53
N LEU A 767 1.06 -6.97 36.65
CA LEU A 767 0.24 -6.72 37.84
C LEU A 767 -0.64 -5.46 37.66
N PRO A 768 -1.94 -5.50 38.03
CA PRO A 768 -2.86 -4.36 37.90
C PRO A 768 -2.38 -3.09 38.61
N LEU A 769 -2.40 -1.94 37.91
CA LEU A 769 -2.23 -0.62 38.50
C LEU A 769 -3.61 -0.02 38.83
N SER A 770 -4.25 -0.45 39.92
CA SER A 770 -5.40 0.26 40.48
C SER A 770 -4.98 0.97 41.76
N ASP A 771 -4.92 2.30 41.71
CA ASP A 771 -4.77 3.23 42.83
C ASP A 771 -3.76 2.79 43.92
N THR A 772 -2.47 2.80 43.57
CA THR A 772 -1.37 2.78 44.55
C THR A 772 -1.39 4.07 45.37
N PRO A 773 -1.47 4.03 46.71
CA PRO A 773 -1.19 5.19 47.53
C PRO A 773 0.29 5.54 47.40
N GLY A 774 0.61 6.44 46.45
CA GLY A 774 1.98 6.85 46.14
C GLY A 774 2.62 6.00 45.04
N GLY A 775 2.75 6.58 43.83
CA GLY A 775 3.48 6.00 42.69
C GLY A 775 4.97 5.75 42.98
N PRO A 776 5.79 5.39 41.96
CA PRO A 776 7.07 4.72 42.16
C PRO A 776 7.97 5.42 43.18
N TRP A 777 8.24 4.71 44.28
CA TRP A 777 9.11 5.17 45.35
C TRP A 777 10.56 5.10 44.86
N LYS A 778 11.21 6.26 44.71
CA LYS A 778 12.67 6.30 44.57
C LYS A 778 13.25 5.99 45.95
N CYS A 779 13.54 4.73 46.20
CA CYS A 779 14.16 4.24 47.43
C CYS A 779 15.55 3.70 47.11
N ASP A 780 16.58 4.22 47.78
CA ASP A 780 17.90 3.59 47.75
C ASP A 780 17.92 2.46 48.78
N VAL A 781 17.75 1.23 48.31
CA VAL A 781 17.73 0.06 49.20
C VAL A 781 19.10 -0.25 49.83
N SER A 782 20.18 0.36 49.33
CA SER A 782 21.51 0.22 49.94
C SER A 782 21.71 1.13 51.16
N ASP A 783 20.89 2.17 51.29
CA ASP A 783 20.84 3.05 52.45
C ASP A 783 19.76 2.58 53.43
N ALA A 784 20.17 2.26 54.65
CA ALA A 784 19.26 1.76 55.69
C ALA A 784 18.24 2.81 56.14
N ASP A 785 18.65 4.08 56.26
CA ASP A 785 17.78 5.17 56.71
C ASP A 785 16.76 5.53 55.63
N ASP A 786 17.19 5.55 54.36
CA ASP A 786 16.30 5.79 53.23
C ASP A 786 15.28 4.65 53.06
N SER A 787 15.74 3.40 53.18
CA SER A 787 14.89 2.20 53.14
C SER A 787 13.85 2.23 54.25
N HIS A 788 14.28 2.46 55.50
CA HIS A 788 13.36 2.49 56.62
C HIS A 788 12.36 3.63 56.51
N SER A 789 12.80 4.85 56.19
CA SER A 789 11.90 6.01 56.13
C SER A 789 10.82 5.87 55.07
N LYS A 790 11.11 5.23 53.93
CA LYS A 790 10.18 5.09 52.80
C LYS A 790 9.34 3.81 52.87
N LEU A 791 9.95 2.68 53.22
CA LEU A 791 9.26 1.38 53.18
C LEU A 791 8.47 1.08 54.46
N SER A 792 8.84 1.67 55.61
CA SER A 792 8.12 1.43 56.87
C SER A 792 6.70 2.01 56.87
N ALA A 793 6.39 2.94 55.96
CA ALA A 793 5.05 3.51 55.78
C ALA A 793 4.07 2.57 55.04
N LEU A 794 4.57 1.46 54.48
CA LEU A 794 3.80 0.54 53.64
C LEU A 794 3.19 -0.59 54.49
N HIS A 795 2.02 -0.33 55.07
CA HIS A 795 1.36 -1.26 56.01
C HIS A 795 0.49 -2.33 55.33
N ASP A 796 0.09 -2.11 54.08
CA ASP A 796 -0.86 -2.93 53.33
C ASP A 796 -0.20 -4.01 52.46
N VAL A 797 1.14 -4.05 52.40
CA VAL A 797 1.90 -5.01 51.60
C VAL A 797 1.62 -6.44 52.03
N THR A 798 1.27 -7.28 51.06
CA THR A 798 0.99 -8.72 51.26
C THR A 798 2.02 -9.62 50.59
N HIS A 799 2.63 -9.17 49.49
CA HIS A 799 3.58 -9.94 48.69
C HIS A 799 4.79 -9.07 48.33
N LEU A 800 6.00 -9.60 48.51
CA LEU A 800 7.25 -8.92 48.14
C LEU A 800 7.89 -9.65 46.95
N PHE A 801 8.20 -8.93 45.87
CA PHE A 801 8.97 -9.42 44.73
C PHE A 801 10.34 -8.72 44.71
N TYR A 802 11.40 -9.45 45.08
CA TYR A 802 12.77 -8.93 45.12
C TYR A 802 13.56 -9.39 43.90
N VAL A 803 13.75 -8.48 42.94
CA VAL A 803 14.35 -8.77 41.62
C VAL A 803 15.50 -7.81 41.27
N THR A 804 16.18 -7.28 42.28
CA THR A 804 17.31 -6.35 42.15
C THR A 804 18.60 -6.90 42.75
N TRP A 805 19.74 -6.39 42.30
CA TRP A 805 21.06 -6.69 42.88
C TRP A 805 22.06 -5.58 42.51
N ALA A 806 23.18 -5.51 43.24
CA ALA A 806 24.29 -4.60 42.97
C ALA A 806 25.57 -5.39 42.64
N SER A 807 26.31 -4.90 41.64
CA SER A 807 27.61 -5.47 41.25
C SER A 807 28.77 -4.79 41.99
N ARG A 808 29.72 -5.60 42.44
CA ARG A 808 31.00 -5.24 43.07
C ARG A 808 32.13 -6.04 42.45
N SER A 809 33.37 -5.62 42.71
CA SER A 809 34.56 -6.18 42.06
C SER A 809 35.00 -7.54 42.60
N THR A 810 34.59 -7.90 43.82
CA THR A 810 34.82 -9.24 44.38
C THR A 810 33.53 -9.89 44.85
N GLU A 811 33.51 -11.21 44.86
CA GLU A 811 32.34 -11.96 45.30
C GLU A 811 32.00 -11.71 46.78
N ALA A 812 33.01 -11.57 47.63
CA ALA A 812 32.83 -11.22 49.03
C ALA A 812 32.14 -9.85 49.19
N GLN A 813 32.52 -8.86 48.36
CA GLN A 813 31.85 -7.56 48.35
C GLN A 813 30.44 -7.63 47.78
N ASN A 814 30.19 -8.51 46.79
CA ASN A 814 28.84 -8.78 46.30
C ASN A 814 27.96 -9.38 47.40
N CYS A 815 28.48 -10.33 48.19
CA CYS A 815 27.79 -10.91 49.33
C CYS A 815 27.40 -9.82 50.34
N GLU A 816 28.35 -8.97 50.73
CA GLU A 816 28.11 -7.89 51.70
C GLU A 816 27.07 -6.87 51.19
N ALA A 817 27.29 -6.31 50.00
CA ALA A 817 26.44 -5.24 49.46
C ALA A 817 24.99 -5.70 49.25
N ASN A 818 24.80 -6.88 48.66
CA ASN A 818 23.47 -7.41 48.39
C ASN A 818 22.78 -7.90 49.68
N ALA A 819 23.53 -8.42 50.65
CA ALA A 819 23.00 -8.76 51.96
C ALA A 819 22.45 -7.52 52.67
N VAL A 820 23.19 -6.41 52.69
CA VAL A 820 22.74 -5.14 53.28
C VAL A 820 21.46 -4.66 52.59
N MET A 821 21.45 -4.64 51.26
CA MET A 821 20.27 -4.20 50.50
C MET A 821 19.01 -5.01 50.81
N PHE A 822 19.14 -6.34 50.93
CA PHE A 822 18.01 -7.20 51.20
C PHE A 822 17.54 -7.11 52.66
N ARG A 823 18.48 -7.05 53.62
CA ARG A 823 18.16 -6.84 55.04
C ARG A 823 17.47 -5.51 55.29
N ASN A 824 17.87 -4.43 54.62
CA ASN A 824 17.21 -3.13 54.75
C ASN A 824 15.73 -3.20 54.32
N VAL A 825 15.44 -3.89 53.22
CA VAL A 825 14.07 -4.07 52.73
C VAL A 825 13.24 -4.94 53.68
N LEU A 826 13.77 -6.09 54.10
CA LEU A 826 13.06 -7.00 55.00
C LEU A 826 12.87 -6.38 56.39
N GLY A 827 13.89 -5.72 56.93
CA GLY A 827 13.85 -5.03 58.22
C GLY A 827 12.85 -3.87 58.24
N ALA A 828 12.63 -3.20 57.11
CA ALA A 828 11.58 -2.19 57.00
C ALA A 828 10.18 -2.79 56.82
N LEU A 829 10.03 -3.91 56.10
CA LEU A 829 8.71 -4.45 55.74
C LEU A 829 8.14 -5.43 56.76
N ILE A 830 8.94 -6.39 57.24
CA ILE A 830 8.44 -7.47 58.12
C ILE A 830 7.78 -6.93 59.40
N PRO A 831 8.35 -5.92 60.09
CA PRO A 831 7.74 -5.33 61.28
C PRO A 831 6.52 -4.44 60.98
N ASN A 832 6.48 -3.80 59.81
CA ASN A 832 5.52 -2.74 59.50
C ASN A 832 4.34 -3.21 58.61
N ALA A 833 4.47 -4.35 57.92
CA ALA A 833 3.43 -4.95 57.08
C ALA A 833 2.88 -6.23 57.72
N PRO A 834 1.87 -6.15 58.61
CA PRO A 834 1.35 -7.31 59.33
C PRO A 834 0.78 -8.38 58.40
N ASN A 835 0.20 -7.98 57.26
CA ASN A 835 -0.43 -8.88 56.29
C ASN A 835 0.52 -9.46 55.25
N LEU A 836 1.85 -9.31 55.41
CA LEU A 836 2.83 -9.94 54.52
C LEU A 836 2.72 -11.48 54.60
N GLN A 837 2.41 -12.11 53.46
CA GLN A 837 2.11 -13.54 53.32
C GLN A 837 3.19 -14.29 52.53
N HIS A 838 3.85 -13.64 51.57
CA HIS A 838 4.84 -14.31 50.72
C HIS A 838 5.99 -13.40 50.26
N ILE A 839 7.20 -13.96 50.17
CA ILE A 839 8.38 -13.30 49.60
C ILE A 839 8.93 -14.11 48.41
N CYS A 840 8.93 -13.50 47.24
CA CYS A 840 9.59 -14.02 46.04
C CYS A 840 10.99 -13.43 45.91
N LEU A 841 12.01 -14.30 45.88
CA LEU A 841 13.41 -13.92 45.68
C LEU A 841 13.90 -14.43 44.32
N GLN A 842 14.43 -13.53 43.50
CA GLN A 842 15.10 -13.91 42.26
C GLN A 842 16.61 -14.04 42.47
N THR A 843 17.14 -15.20 42.13
CA THR A 843 18.58 -15.49 42.05
C THR A 843 18.94 -15.86 40.62
N GLY A 844 19.74 -16.91 40.39
CA GLY A 844 20.15 -17.32 39.05
C GLY A 844 21.12 -18.50 39.06
N ARG A 845 21.64 -18.86 37.88
CA ARG A 845 22.47 -20.07 37.68
C ARG A 845 23.83 -20.07 38.35
N LYS A 846 24.29 -18.93 38.88
CA LYS A 846 25.47 -18.87 39.76
C LYS A 846 25.36 -19.85 40.93
N HIS A 847 24.15 -20.24 41.31
CA HIS A 847 23.91 -21.32 42.26
C HIS A 847 24.65 -22.62 41.90
N TYR A 848 24.79 -22.93 40.61
CA TYR A 848 25.37 -24.18 40.10
C TYR A 848 26.79 -24.03 39.54
N ILE A 849 27.16 -22.82 39.08
CA ILE A 849 28.44 -22.56 38.39
C ILE A 849 29.45 -21.77 39.24
N GLY A 850 29.02 -21.18 40.35
CA GLY A 850 29.90 -20.37 41.20
C GLY A 850 30.16 -18.96 40.65
N PRO A 851 31.00 -18.15 41.33
CA PRO A 851 31.17 -16.73 41.04
C PRO A 851 31.91 -16.41 39.75
N PHE A 852 31.60 -15.22 39.19
CA PHE A 852 32.12 -14.76 37.90
C PHE A 852 33.65 -14.69 37.85
N GLU A 853 34.30 -14.41 38.97
CA GLU A 853 35.77 -14.39 39.12
C GLU A 853 36.43 -15.77 38.91
N LEU A 854 35.67 -16.86 39.08
CA LEU A 854 36.19 -18.23 39.04
C LEU A 854 35.85 -18.96 37.73
N LEU A 855 35.03 -18.36 36.86
CA LEU A 855 34.57 -18.97 35.60
C LEU A 855 35.69 -19.31 34.61
N ASP A 856 36.83 -18.61 34.68
CA ASP A 856 38.03 -18.91 33.86
C ASP A 856 39.06 -19.84 34.57
N ARG A 857 38.91 -20.09 35.89
CA ARG A 857 39.97 -20.73 36.70
C ARG A 857 39.56 -22.02 37.41
N VAL A 858 38.28 -22.35 37.55
CA VAL A 858 37.85 -23.54 38.31
C VAL A 858 36.84 -24.38 37.53
N ALA A 859 37.37 -25.28 36.70
CA ALA A 859 36.61 -26.40 36.14
C ALA A 859 36.37 -27.54 37.16
N HIS A 860 36.78 -27.37 38.43
CA HIS A 860 36.79 -28.44 39.44
C HIS A 860 35.70 -28.37 40.50
N GLU A 861 34.89 -27.30 40.56
CA GLU A 861 33.82 -27.16 41.57
C GLU A 861 32.45 -26.79 40.99
N SER A 862 32.30 -26.57 39.68
CA SER A 862 30.98 -26.36 39.06
C SER A 862 30.25 -27.68 38.85
N HIS A 863 28.92 -27.69 39.01
CA HIS A 863 28.12 -28.84 38.63
C HIS A 863 28.10 -29.05 37.12
N ASP A 864 27.91 -30.31 36.69
CA ASP A 864 27.66 -30.63 35.29
C ASP A 864 26.17 -30.41 34.93
N PRO A 865 25.85 -29.79 33.78
CA PRO A 865 24.47 -29.64 33.31
C PRO A 865 23.92 -30.96 32.73
N PRO A 866 22.59 -31.18 32.74
CA PRO A 866 21.55 -30.21 33.11
C PRO A 866 21.37 -30.03 34.62
N PHE A 867 21.28 -28.77 35.04
CA PHE A 867 21.06 -28.40 36.42
C PHE A 867 19.64 -28.75 36.87
N HIS A 868 19.55 -29.25 38.10
CA HIS A 868 18.32 -29.58 38.80
C HIS A 868 18.36 -28.98 40.20
N GLU A 869 17.20 -28.64 40.73
CA GLU A 869 17.05 -27.85 41.96
C GLU A 869 17.58 -28.55 43.21
N ASP A 870 17.70 -29.88 43.17
CA ASP A 870 18.21 -30.72 44.26
C ASP A 870 19.75 -30.77 44.35
N LEU A 871 20.46 -30.10 43.42
CA LEU A 871 21.92 -30.05 43.45
C LEU A 871 22.42 -29.30 44.70
N PRO A 872 23.50 -29.79 45.36
CA PRO A 872 24.01 -29.15 46.55
C PRO A 872 24.68 -27.80 46.24
N ARG A 873 24.72 -26.91 47.23
CA ARG A 873 25.49 -25.67 47.15
C ARG A 873 26.99 -25.95 46.95
N LEU A 874 27.66 -25.07 46.22
CA LEU A 874 29.10 -25.13 46.00
C LEU A 874 29.87 -24.68 47.24
N SER A 875 31.09 -25.19 47.41
CA SER A 875 31.99 -24.81 48.50
C SER A 875 32.73 -23.48 48.21
N ALA A 876 31.99 -22.47 47.78
CA ALA A 876 32.53 -21.16 47.43
C ALA A 876 31.59 -20.02 47.89
N PRO A 877 32.12 -18.83 48.23
CA PRO A 877 31.30 -17.64 48.46
C PRO A 877 30.40 -17.36 47.26
N ASN A 878 29.12 -17.10 47.51
CA ASN A 878 28.14 -16.82 46.48
C ASN A 878 27.01 -15.96 47.06
N PHE A 879 26.84 -14.75 46.55
CA PHE A 879 25.85 -13.84 47.12
C PHE A 879 24.41 -14.36 46.97
N TYR A 880 24.12 -15.28 46.05
CA TYR A 880 22.81 -15.94 45.99
C TYR A 880 22.55 -16.80 47.22
N TYR A 881 23.56 -17.51 47.72
CA TYR A 881 23.42 -18.29 48.96
C TYR A 881 23.18 -17.34 50.14
N THR A 882 23.90 -16.21 50.19
CA THR A 882 23.69 -15.19 51.22
C THR A 882 22.26 -14.64 51.22
N LEU A 883 21.70 -14.34 50.05
CA LEU A 883 20.31 -13.87 49.94
C LEU A 883 19.29 -14.95 50.33
N GLU A 884 19.51 -16.20 49.89
CA GLU A 884 18.67 -17.34 50.31
C GLU A 884 18.73 -17.55 51.83
N ASP A 885 19.91 -17.47 52.45
CA ASP A 885 20.09 -17.64 53.90
C ASP A 885 19.38 -16.54 54.69
N ILE A 886 19.51 -15.28 54.26
CA ILE A 886 18.78 -14.15 54.86
C ILE A 886 17.27 -14.34 54.72
N LEU A 887 16.80 -14.80 53.55
CA LEU A 887 15.38 -15.07 53.34
C LEU A 887 14.87 -16.12 54.32
N PHE A 888 15.57 -17.25 54.46
CA PHE A 888 15.16 -18.33 55.35
C PHE A 888 15.19 -17.89 56.81
N GLU A 889 16.24 -17.19 57.23
CA GLU A 889 16.38 -16.65 58.58
C GLU A 889 15.24 -15.68 58.93
N GLU A 890 14.89 -14.76 58.02
CA GLU A 890 13.85 -13.75 58.26
C GLU A 890 12.43 -14.33 58.19
N VAL A 891 12.19 -15.32 57.34
CA VAL A 891 10.88 -15.97 57.24
C VAL A 891 10.59 -16.84 58.46
N GLU A 892 11.60 -17.51 59.03
CA GLU A 892 11.46 -18.27 60.29
C GLU A 892 11.03 -17.39 61.47
N LYS A 893 11.35 -16.09 61.44
CA LYS A 893 10.97 -15.12 62.49
C LYS A 893 9.48 -14.74 62.45
N LYS A 894 8.75 -15.02 61.37
CA LYS A 894 7.33 -14.64 61.20
C LYS A 894 6.47 -15.85 60.84
N GLU A 895 5.63 -16.27 61.78
CA GLU A 895 4.72 -17.41 61.59
C GLU A 895 3.75 -17.19 60.41
N GLY A 896 3.65 -18.18 59.52
CA GLY A 896 2.76 -18.16 58.36
C GLY A 896 3.29 -17.39 57.13
N LEU A 897 4.46 -16.74 57.23
CA LEU A 897 5.14 -16.15 56.08
C LEU A 897 5.75 -17.26 55.22
N THR A 898 5.55 -17.21 53.91
CA THR A 898 6.06 -18.21 52.96
C THR A 898 7.02 -17.59 51.96
N TRP A 899 7.80 -18.39 51.27
CA TRP A 899 8.79 -17.88 50.31
C TRP A 899 8.86 -18.69 49.02
N SER A 900 9.44 -18.13 47.96
CA SER A 900 9.84 -18.90 46.77
C SER A 900 11.11 -18.32 46.17
N VAL A 901 12.00 -19.20 45.68
CA VAL A 901 13.27 -18.80 45.06
C VAL A 901 13.26 -19.17 43.58
N HIS A 902 13.59 -18.21 42.71
CA HIS A 902 13.51 -18.36 41.27
C HIS A 902 14.90 -18.21 40.65
N ARG A 903 15.39 -19.25 39.98
CA ARG A 903 16.73 -19.36 39.40
C ARG A 903 16.67 -19.36 37.87
N PRO A 904 16.44 -18.21 37.22
CA PRO A 904 16.43 -18.15 35.76
C PRO A 904 17.82 -18.35 35.15
N GLY A 905 17.81 -18.84 33.90
CA GLY A 905 18.97 -18.85 33.01
C GLY A 905 19.25 -17.47 32.39
N VAL A 906 19.69 -17.47 31.13
CA VAL A 906 19.88 -16.21 30.39
C VAL A 906 18.52 -15.54 30.17
N ILE A 907 18.36 -14.31 30.66
CA ILE A 907 17.07 -13.61 30.62
C ILE A 907 16.93 -12.83 29.30
N PHE A 908 15.81 -13.03 28.60
CA PHE A 908 15.38 -12.22 27.47
C PHE A 908 14.27 -11.26 27.89
N GLY A 909 14.49 -9.96 27.74
CA GLY A 909 13.48 -8.97 28.10
C GLY A 909 13.86 -7.54 27.74
N PHE A 910 12.97 -6.61 28.09
CA PHE A 910 13.16 -5.18 27.86
C PHE A 910 13.52 -4.46 29.16
N SER A 911 14.75 -3.97 29.26
CA SER A 911 15.12 -2.90 30.18
C SER A 911 16.22 -2.07 29.54
N PRO A 912 16.03 -0.75 29.38
CA PRO A 912 17.05 0.15 28.86
C PRO A 912 18.17 0.44 29.87
N TYR A 913 17.98 0.11 31.15
CA TYR A 913 18.90 0.42 32.24
C TYR A 913 19.69 -0.81 32.74
N SER A 914 19.40 -2.01 32.23
CA SER A 914 20.06 -3.24 32.68
C SER A 914 21.34 -3.54 31.89
N LEU A 915 22.46 -3.64 32.60
CA LEU A 915 23.76 -4.03 32.04
C LEU A 915 23.82 -5.52 31.63
N MET A 916 22.87 -6.35 32.04
CA MET A 916 22.79 -7.78 31.67
C MET A 916 21.82 -8.02 30.51
N ASN A 917 21.48 -7.00 29.73
CA ASN A 917 20.57 -7.12 28.60
C ASN A 917 21.28 -7.64 27.34
N LEU A 918 21.36 -8.96 27.20
CA LEU A 918 22.02 -9.61 26.06
C LEU A 918 21.41 -9.21 24.71
N ILE A 919 20.09 -9.03 24.64
CA ILE A 919 19.39 -8.60 23.42
C ILE A 919 19.80 -7.18 23.04
N GLY A 920 19.85 -6.28 24.03
CA GLY A 920 20.34 -4.91 23.85
C GLY A 920 21.78 -4.90 23.32
N THR A 921 22.69 -5.63 23.99
CA THR A 921 24.11 -5.72 23.58
C THR A 921 24.27 -6.26 22.17
N LEU A 922 23.57 -7.34 21.80
CA LEU A 922 23.64 -7.94 20.46
C LEU A 922 23.10 -7.01 19.37
N CYS A 923 22.04 -6.27 19.66
CA CYS A 923 21.48 -5.30 18.72
C CYS A 923 22.38 -4.07 18.53
N VAL A 924 23.01 -3.58 19.61
CA VAL A 924 24.04 -2.52 19.51
C VAL A 924 25.22 -3.02 18.69
N TYR A 925 25.70 -4.25 18.93
CA TYR A 925 26.77 -4.85 18.14
C TYR A 925 26.43 -4.96 16.65
N ALA A 926 25.24 -5.46 16.33
CA ALA A 926 24.75 -5.52 14.95
C ALA A 926 24.70 -4.13 14.30
N THR A 927 24.30 -3.12 15.06
CA THR A 927 24.22 -1.72 14.62
C THR A 927 25.60 -1.15 14.33
N ILE A 928 26.58 -1.36 15.22
CA ILE A 928 27.97 -0.94 15.02
C ILE A 928 28.55 -1.62 13.78
N CYS A 929 28.40 -2.93 13.66
CA CYS A 929 28.89 -3.66 12.49
C CYS A 929 28.29 -3.12 11.19
N LYS A 930 26.99 -2.80 11.18
CA LYS A 930 26.32 -2.19 10.03
C LYS A 930 26.82 -0.78 9.73
N HIS A 931 27.01 0.07 10.75
CA HIS A 931 27.51 1.44 10.61
C HIS A 931 28.94 1.46 10.04
N GLU A 932 29.81 0.62 10.58
CA GLU A 932 31.21 0.48 10.15
C GLU A 932 31.37 -0.32 8.85
N GLY A 933 30.29 -0.89 8.31
CA GLY A 933 30.34 -1.75 7.12
C GLY A 933 31.15 -3.04 7.32
N VAL A 934 31.34 -3.49 8.56
CA VAL A 934 32.10 -4.69 8.91
C VAL A 934 31.17 -5.90 9.12
N VAL A 935 31.67 -7.08 8.77
CA VAL A 935 30.92 -8.33 8.95
C VAL A 935 30.72 -8.60 10.45
N MET A 936 29.47 -8.77 10.87
CA MET A 936 29.13 -9.16 12.25
C MET A 936 29.63 -10.58 12.53
N ARG A 937 30.45 -10.75 13.56
CA ARG A 937 31.07 -12.04 13.93
C ARG A 937 30.58 -12.46 15.30
N ILE A 938 30.33 -13.75 15.52
CA ILE A 938 30.09 -14.21 16.89
C ILE A 938 31.37 -14.04 17.71
N PRO A 939 31.33 -13.36 18.88
CA PRO A 939 32.52 -13.18 19.73
C PRO A 939 32.93 -14.45 20.50
N GLY A 940 32.05 -15.46 20.56
CA GLY A 940 32.18 -16.66 21.38
C GLY A 940 32.99 -17.82 20.83
N THR A 941 33.03 -18.87 21.64
CA THR A 941 33.73 -20.13 21.31
C THR A 941 32.92 -21.02 20.36
N ARG A 942 33.60 -22.00 19.74
CA ARG A 942 32.93 -23.00 18.89
C ARG A 942 31.98 -23.91 19.69
N ALA A 943 32.35 -24.21 20.93
CA ALA A 943 31.51 -25.00 21.84
C ALA A 943 30.19 -24.28 22.11
N MET A 944 30.23 -22.97 22.36
CA MET A 944 29.06 -22.10 22.50
C MET A 944 28.19 -22.08 21.24
N TRP A 945 28.82 -21.95 20.07
CA TRP A 945 28.11 -21.83 18.79
C TRP A 945 27.30 -23.07 18.42
N ASP A 946 27.89 -24.25 18.65
CA ASP A 946 27.32 -25.56 18.29
C ASP A 946 26.54 -26.22 19.44
N GLY A 947 26.70 -25.71 20.67
CA GLY A 947 26.05 -26.19 21.89
C GLY A 947 24.58 -25.84 22.02
N TYR A 948 23.88 -26.56 22.90
CA TYR A 948 22.49 -26.28 23.25
C TYR A 948 22.40 -25.24 24.37
N TYR A 949 21.41 -24.39 24.32
CA TYR A 949 21.15 -23.37 25.32
C TYR A 949 19.66 -23.26 25.54
N ASP A 950 19.29 -22.90 26.74
CA ASP A 950 17.98 -22.49 27.15
C ASP A 950 18.05 -21.02 27.62
N ALA A 951 16.89 -20.39 27.68
CA ALA A 951 16.75 -19.01 28.09
C ALA A 951 15.40 -18.80 28.76
N SER A 952 15.26 -17.67 29.43
CA SER A 952 14.13 -17.35 30.27
C SER A 952 13.54 -16.02 29.82
N ASP A 953 12.32 -16.04 29.30
CA ASP A 953 11.60 -14.81 28.98
C ASP A 953 11.26 -14.04 30.27
N ALA A 954 11.47 -12.72 30.30
CA ALA A 954 11.22 -11.88 31.46
C ALA A 954 9.75 -11.91 31.92
N ASP A 955 8.81 -11.98 30.99
CA ASP A 955 7.39 -12.10 31.32
C ASP A 955 7.08 -13.50 31.84
N LEU A 956 7.76 -14.54 31.33
CA LEU A 956 7.63 -15.90 31.86
C LEU A 956 8.11 -15.96 33.31
N ILE A 957 9.25 -15.34 33.62
CA ILE A 957 9.76 -15.29 34.99
C ILE A 957 8.78 -14.54 35.89
N ALA A 958 8.23 -13.42 35.43
CA ALA A 958 7.23 -12.67 36.17
C ALA A 958 5.95 -13.49 36.43
N GLU A 959 5.41 -14.17 35.41
CA GLU A 959 4.27 -15.09 35.55
C GLU A 959 4.59 -16.25 36.51
N HIS A 960 5.79 -16.81 36.44
CA HIS A 960 6.23 -17.88 37.32
C HIS A 960 6.37 -17.41 38.79
N GLN A 961 6.89 -16.20 39.02
CA GLN A 961 6.96 -15.61 40.35
C GLN A 961 5.58 -15.31 40.91
N ILE A 962 4.66 -14.79 40.10
CA ILE A 962 3.27 -14.54 40.52
C ILE A 962 2.56 -15.86 40.83
N TRP A 963 2.75 -16.89 39.99
CA TRP A 963 2.21 -18.23 40.24
C TRP A 963 2.72 -18.80 41.56
N ALA A 964 4.04 -18.78 41.79
CA ALA A 964 4.62 -19.32 43.01
C ALA A 964 4.16 -18.60 44.28
N ALA A 965 3.86 -17.30 44.16
CA ALA A 965 3.33 -16.50 45.25
C ALA A 965 1.92 -16.91 45.69
N VAL A 966 1.08 -17.39 44.76
CA VAL A 966 -0.34 -17.69 45.01
C VAL A 966 -0.63 -19.19 45.12
N ASP A 967 0.19 -20.03 44.51
CA ASP A 967 -0.03 -21.48 44.48
C ASP A 967 0.44 -22.14 45.78
N PRO A 968 -0.41 -22.90 46.48
CA PRO A 968 -0.03 -23.56 47.73
C PRO A 968 1.13 -24.54 47.60
N TYR A 969 1.28 -25.21 46.45
CA TYR A 969 2.32 -26.21 46.25
C TYR A 969 3.68 -25.57 45.98
N ALA A 970 3.70 -24.35 45.47
CA ALA A 970 4.93 -23.64 45.13
C ALA A 970 5.55 -22.86 46.32
N LYS A 971 4.93 -22.92 47.49
CA LYS A 971 5.40 -22.25 48.70
C LYS A 971 6.56 -23.01 49.32
N ASN A 972 7.56 -22.25 49.74
CA ASN A 972 8.81 -22.68 50.36
C ASN A 972 9.66 -23.57 49.44
N GLU A 973 9.63 -23.27 48.15
CA GLU A 973 10.33 -24.03 47.12
C GLU A 973 11.27 -23.15 46.30
N ALA A 974 12.36 -23.77 45.84
CA ALA A 974 13.26 -23.20 44.85
C ALA A 974 13.03 -23.86 43.49
N PHE A 975 13.01 -23.05 42.43
CA PHE A 975 12.71 -23.45 41.06
C PHE A 975 13.76 -22.91 40.08
N ASN A 976 14.14 -23.74 39.11
CA ASN A 976 14.75 -23.24 37.88
C ASN A 976 13.67 -22.67 36.96
N CYS A 977 14.02 -21.62 36.21
CA CYS A 977 13.08 -20.99 35.29
C CYS A 977 13.69 -20.87 33.90
N SER A 978 13.15 -21.58 32.92
CA SER A 978 13.49 -21.46 31.49
C SER A 978 12.24 -21.57 30.62
N ASN A 979 12.37 -21.36 29.32
CA ASN A 979 11.23 -21.46 28.40
C ASN A 979 10.79 -22.92 28.15
N GLY A 980 11.52 -23.91 28.67
CA GLY A 980 11.24 -25.34 28.49
C GLY A 980 11.69 -25.90 27.14
N ASP A 981 12.21 -25.06 26.23
CA ASP A 981 12.82 -25.45 24.97
C ASP A 981 14.30 -25.07 24.88
N VAL A 982 15.08 -25.86 24.13
CA VAL A 982 16.51 -25.61 23.87
C VAL A 982 16.74 -25.15 22.44
N PHE A 983 17.72 -24.27 22.27
CA PHE A 983 18.16 -23.76 20.99
C PHE A 983 19.68 -23.81 20.86
N LYS A 984 20.20 -23.49 19.66
CA LYS A 984 21.64 -23.30 19.44
C LYS A 984 21.86 -21.87 19.00
N TRP A 985 22.92 -21.24 19.48
CA TRP A 985 23.25 -19.87 19.10
C TRP A 985 23.38 -19.71 17.59
N LYS A 986 23.92 -20.70 16.87
CA LYS A 986 23.96 -20.70 15.40
C LYS A 986 22.61 -20.61 14.70
N HIS A 987 21.54 -21.11 15.31
CA HIS A 987 20.19 -21.03 14.73
C HIS A 987 19.54 -19.67 15.01
N PHE A 988 19.84 -19.07 16.16
CA PHE A 988 19.32 -17.76 16.55
C PHE A 988 20.11 -16.62 15.89
N TRP A 989 21.39 -16.83 15.59
CA TRP A 989 22.23 -15.86 14.88
C TRP A 989 21.68 -15.49 13.51
N LYS A 990 21.05 -16.45 12.81
CA LYS A 990 20.35 -16.22 11.53
C LYS A 990 19.16 -15.27 11.65
N VAL A 991 18.55 -15.20 12.84
CA VAL A 991 17.41 -14.33 13.13
C VAL A 991 17.87 -12.88 13.35
N LEU A 992 19.05 -12.69 13.93
CA LEU A 992 19.68 -11.38 14.10
C LEU A 992 20.27 -10.81 12.79
N GLY A 993 20.90 -11.66 11.97
CA GLY A 993 21.72 -11.24 10.82
C GLY A 993 21.14 -11.54 9.43
N GLY A 994 19.86 -11.28 9.19
CA GLY A 994 19.12 -11.59 7.94
C GLY A 994 19.95 -11.82 6.66
N ALA A 995 19.83 -13.03 6.09
CA ALA A 995 20.11 -13.44 4.71
C ALA A 995 21.38 -12.95 3.98
N VAL A 996 22.50 -12.65 4.64
CA VAL A 996 23.84 -12.77 4.03
C VAL A 996 24.83 -13.15 5.14
N TRP A 997 25.97 -13.74 4.75
CA TRP A 997 27.24 -13.82 5.49
C TRP A 997 27.62 -15.20 6.04
N GLY A 998 28.71 -15.72 5.46
CA GLY A 998 29.25 -17.05 5.64
C GLY A 998 30.07 -17.24 6.92
N GLY A 999 30.19 -18.50 7.31
CA GLY A 999 30.90 -18.91 8.51
C GLY A 999 32.43 -18.76 8.41
N GLY A 1000 33.02 -18.46 9.58
CA GLY A 1000 34.35 -18.92 9.99
C GLY A 1000 35.57 -18.18 9.44
N ARG A 1001 36.15 -17.29 10.25
CA ARG A 1001 37.50 -17.41 10.89
C ARG A 1001 37.86 -16.07 11.56
N GLY A 1002 38.63 -16.18 12.64
CA GLY A 1002 38.93 -15.10 13.59
C GLY A 1002 39.79 -13.95 13.08
N GLY A 1003 40.11 -13.06 14.02
CA GLY A 1003 40.96 -11.88 13.83
C GLY A 1003 40.32 -10.67 14.48
N GLY A 1004 40.84 -10.29 15.65
CA GLY A 1004 40.47 -9.07 16.37
C GLY A 1004 41.01 -7.82 15.69
N GLY A 1005 40.52 -6.66 16.14
CA GLY A 1005 41.08 -5.37 15.75
C GLY A 1005 40.14 -4.20 15.95
N GLY A 1006 40.27 -3.55 17.11
CA GLY A 1006 40.20 -2.09 17.32
C GLY A 1006 39.10 -1.29 16.67
N GLY A 1007 38.10 -0.89 17.47
CA GLY A 1007 37.18 0.19 17.12
C GLY A 1007 37.90 1.55 17.07
N ARG A 1008 37.55 2.36 16.07
CA ARG A 1008 37.68 3.82 16.12
C ARG A 1008 36.53 4.44 15.33
N GLY A 1009 35.72 5.25 16.00
CA GLY A 1009 34.81 6.18 15.34
C GLY A 1009 33.34 6.07 15.73
N LEU A 1010 32.99 6.12 17.01
CA LEU A 1010 31.63 6.44 17.44
C LEU A 1010 31.65 7.64 18.39
N VAL A 1011 30.75 8.57 18.14
CA VAL A 1011 30.47 9.76 18.95
C VAL A 1011 30.10 9.32 20.38
N ASP A 1012 30.59 10.05 21.39
CA ASP A 1012 30.41 9.80 22.83
C ASP A 1012 28.95 9.55 23.22
N SER A 1013 28.52 8.30 23.09
CA SER A 1013 27.46 7.71 23.89
C SER A 1013 28.19 6.81 24.87
N LYS A 1014 27.90 6.97 26.16
CA LYS A 1014 28.62 6.33 27.28
C LYS A 1014 28.74 4.82 27.05
N LEU A 1015 29.85 4.39 26.45
CA LEU A 1015 30.09 2.99 26.07
C LEU A 1015 30.14 2.08 27.30
N GLU A 1016 30.38 2.67 28.48
CA GLU A 1016 30.37 2.05 29.80
C GLU A 1016 28.97 1.54 30.23
N GLU A 1017 27.89 1.97 29.57
CA GLU A 1017 26.52 1.53 29.86
C GLU A 1017 26.08 0.31 29.02
N VAL A 1018 26.96 -0.22 28.14
CA VAL A 1018 26.65 -1.39 27.30
C VAL A 1018 27.27 -2.66 27.89
N GLY A 1019 26.46 -3.70 28.08
CA GLY A 1019 26.82 -4.97 28.71
C GLY A 1019 27.75 -5.88 27.89
N TRP A 1020 28.83 -5.36 27.32
CA TRP A 1020 29.78 -6.13 26.50
C TRP A 1020 30.42 -7.27 27.27
N TRP A 1021 30.84 -7.01 28.51
CA TRP A 1021 31.40 -8.03 29.41
C TRP A 1021 30.43 -9.20 29.61
N PHE A 1022 29.12 -8.93 29.66
CA PHE A 1022 28.10 -9.96 29.85
C PHE A 1022 27.91 -10.80 28.58
N ALA A 1023 27.99 -10.17 27.40
CA ALA A 1023 28.01 -10.91 26.15
C ALA A 1023 29.26 -11.80 26.04
N ASP A 1024 30.44 -11.28 26.39
CA ASP A 1024 31.68 -12.05 26.40
C ASP A 1024 31.60 -13.22 27.39
N LEU A 1025 31.04 -13.00 28.59
CA LEU A 1025 30.78 -14.04 29.57
C LEU A 1025 29.85 -15.13 29.02
N VAL A 1026 28.70 -14.73 28.48
CA VAL A 1026 27.73 -15.69 27.93
C VAL A 1026 28.35 -16.47 26.78
N PHE A 1027 29.08 -15.81 25.88
CA PHE A 1027 29.63 -16.43 24.67
C PHE A 1027 30.98 -17.15 24.87
N GLY A 1028 31.67 -16.89 25.98
CA GLY A 1028 32.96 -17.49 26.33
C GLY A 1028 32.87 -18.88 26.96
N GLY A 1029 31.73 -19.21 27.60
CA GLY A 1029 31.55 -20.44 28.38
C GLY A 1029 31.13 -21.70 27.60
N THR A 1030 30.94 -22.80 28.34
CA THR A 1030 30.35 -24.06 27.86
C THR A 1030 28.82 -24.06 28.01
N CYS A 1031 28.16 -25.07 27.45
CA CYS A 1031 26.70 -25.24 27.46
C CYS A 1031 26.14 -25.31 28.89
N LEU A 1032 25.27 -24.38 29.28
CA LEU A 1032 24.62 -24.33 30.60
C LEU A 1032 23.13 -24.61 30.42
N LEU A 1033 22.65 -25.80 30.77
CA LEU A 1033 21.24 -26.18 30.66
C LEU A 1033 20.65 -26.42 32.06
N ASP A 1034 19.39 -26.08 32.26
CA ASP A 1034 18.63 -26.48 33.44
C ASP A 1034 17.34 -27.25 33.10
N SER A 1035 16.74 -27.86 34.11
CA SER A 1035 15.45 -28.55 34.01
C SER A 1035 14.38 -27.78 34.77
N MET A 1036 13.19 -27.67 34.17
CA MET A 1036 11.98 -27.12 34.78
C MET A 1036 10.98 -28.20 35.21
N ASN A 1037 11.42 -29.44 35.34
CA ASN A 1037 10.51 -30.55 35.69
C ASN A 1037 9.78 -30.28 37.01
N LYS A 1038 10.47 -29.69 38.01
CA LYS A 1038 9.87 -29.38 39.31
C LYS A 1038 8.69 -28.41 39.19
N SER A 1039 8.86 -27.29 38.49
CA SER A 1039 7.77 -26.33 38.23
C SER A 1039 6.58 -27.01 37.54
N LYS A 1040 6.86 -27.89 36.58
CA LYS A 1040 5.82 -28.64 35.85
C LYS A 1040 5.06 -29.62 36.76
N GLU A 1041 5.77 -30.34 37.62
CA GLU A 1041 5.20 -31.26 38.60
C GLU A 1041 4.29 -30.52 39.60
N HIS A 1042 4.66 -29.29 39.94
CA HIS A 1042 3.90 -28.41 40.82
C HIS A 1042 2.74 -27.70 40.10
N GLY A 1043 2.56 -27.92 38.79
CA GLY A 1043 1.40 -27.44 38.03
C GLY A 1043 1.63 -26.17 37.21
N PHE A 1044 2.86 -25.67 37.11
CA PHE A 1044 3.17 -24.55 36.24
C PHE A 1044 3.20 -24.99 34.76
N LEU A 1045 2.35 -24.36 33.94
CA LEU A 1045 2.18 -24.70 32.51
C LEU A 1045 2.54 -23.55 31.55
N GLY A 1046 3.14 -22.47 32.05
CA GLY A 1046 3.35 -21.21 31.33
C GLY A 1046 4.47 -21.21 30.26
N PHE A 1047 4.89 -22.35 29.72
CA PHE A 1047 6.05 -22.42 28.82
C PHE A 1047 5.92 -21.52 27.57
N ARG A 1048 7.02 -20.85 27.20
CA ARG A 1048 7.11 -19.96 26.02
C ARG A 1048 8.10 -20.53 24.99
N ASN A 1049 7.98 -20.15 23.72
CA ASN A 1049 8.96 -20.56 22.72
C ASN A 1049 10.16 -19.61 22.73
N SER A 1050 11.37 -20.11 22.99
CA SER A 1050 12.58 -19.27 23.09
C SER A 1050 12.84 -18.42 21.86
N LYS A 1051 12.57 -18.94 20.65
CA LYS A 1051 12.79 -18.19 19.41
C LYS A 1051 11.78 -17.06 19.26
N SER A 1052 10.50 -17.32 19.54
CA SER A 1052 9.45 -16.31 19.48
C SER A 1052 9.64 -15.23 20.53
N SER A 1053 9.97 -15.60 21.77
CA SER A 1053 10.32 -14.65 22.84
C SER A 1053 11.49 -13.76 22.42
N PHE A 1054 12.56 -14.36 21.92
CA PHE A 1054 13.73 -13.62 21.46
C PHE A 1054 13.40 -12.60 20.34
N ILE A 1055 12.60 -13.01 19.34
CA ILE A 1055 12.14 -12.12 18.26
C ILE A 1055 11.26 -10.99 18.82
N SER A 1056 10.31 -11.33 19.70
CA SER A 1056 9.39 -10.36 20.31
C SER A 1056 10.15 -9.24 21.01
N TRP A 1057 11.17 -9.59 21.80
CA TRP A 1057 11.99 -8.62 22.51
C TRP A 1057 12.88 -7.79 21.57
N ILE A 1058 13.42 -8.37 20.50
CA ILE A 1058 14.10 -7.61 19.43
C ILE A 1058 13.15 -6.60 18.79
N ASP A 1059 11.92 -7.01 18.48
CA ASP A 1059 10.94 -6.14 17.85
C ASP A 1059 10.45 -5.04 18.82
N LYS A 1060 10.34 -5.34 20.13
CA LYS A 1060 10.12 -4.31 21.17
C LYS A 1060 11.29 -3.33 21.20
N MET A 1061 12.55 -3.79 21.16
CA MET A 1061 13.73 -2.89 21.09
C MET A 1061 13.73 -1.99 19.84
N LYS A 1062 13.32 -2.52 18.68
CA LYS A 1062 13.14 -1.74 17.45
C LYS A 1062 12.01 -0.71 17.57
N ALA A 1063 10.87 -1.11 18.14
CA ALA A 1063 9.72 -0.22 18.32
C ALA A 1063 10.05 0.99 19.20
N TYR A 1064 10.89 0.80 20.23
CA TYR A 1064 11.39 1.87 21.11
C TYR A 1064 12.58 2.64 20.54
N LYS A 1065 13.00 2.34 19.30
CA LYS A 1065 14.12 3.00 18.60
C LYS A 1065 15.46 2.92 19.35
N ILE A 1066 15.60 1.96 20.26
CA ILE A 1066 16.89 1.63 20.89
C ILE A 1066 17.81 0.98 19.86
N VAL A 1067 17.22 0.32 18.87
CA VAL A 1067 17.88 -0.35 17.76
C VAL A 1067 17.27 0.19 16.46
N PRO A 1068 18.07 0.56 15.45
CA PRO A 1068 17.52 1.00 14.16
C PRO A 1068 16.64 -0.09 13.56
N SER A 1069 15.50 0.28 12.98
CA SER A 1069 14.67 -0.64 12.20
C SER A 1069 15.50 -1.17 11.01
N PHE A 1070 15.81 -2.46 11.03
CA PHE A 1070 16.52 -3.13 9.95
C PHE A 1070 15.53 -3.54 8.87
N ASP A 1071 15.69 -3.00 7.66
CA ASP A 1071 15.05 -3.46 6.42
C ASP A 1071 15.76 -4.68 5.84
#